data_AF-A0A933M2M4-F1
#
_entry.id   AF-A0A933M2M4-F1
#
_cell.length_a   1.000
_cell.length_b   1.000
_cell.length_c   1.000
_cell.angle_alpha   90.00
_cell.angle_beta   90.00
_cell.angle_gamma   90.00
#
_symmetry.space_group_name_H-M   'P 1'
#
loop_
_entity.id
_entity.type
_entity.pdbx_description
1 polymer ?
#
loop_
_entity_poly.entity_id
_entity_poly.type
_entity_poly.pdbx_seq_one_letter_code
_entity_poly.pdbx_strand_id
1 'polypeptide(L)'
;MARHPVIAFLAAISLVFSLTACVSGVAKEKIPPRFTGGEAFEQGLVLYVRGELDDAADRINEAIKKNPHDLRARDLAEMIAMERDGHVKNPEERRDIEEKHREMVITEPLGGEEVAMLVAGRHPRIRQAVYTVAAARGRLREANVSVGPEFTLYSRLSPSGFMVSLAQNLFGGLWNRDAALSSAEWEVIQAMAEYARVKNDALYKGIEVYLDLLEAEDTVTILADEVTERERQLAVIRRQVAHGFLPSVETPRIQAHHETAKSVLATMTEERNLARIRLNGFMGRPHEAPLPVRRQRILISQPVNFYQTLSGSVSSRPEIARADAEVGHYRGVKKETETAAPDIDLKAAYGSSSQAAEGDFLTGTSLGIRISAPILVLPLQKARSDRMEAFVRRLEHEARWTEAVMIEEAGRAYQLFSAQQQVLAAQLAQLKTGYLTVWRDEAALRWAGGDSLPVLLNNRSEHLLLRRRALNEYYGLQKAATALQRALGDLPEKVRFEDSAAPTASDQLFDTLTYGPARHGRGLWVWKAPFLDDEKERSFFLDFLEARRIDTLFYSAGFKLLSEKAEALAAFLTAAHARGIKVHALSGAPSWAAEPARAAEYVAAVVAFNKNATRQQARFDAVHLDIEPHADSRWKKDRVGMGYALLDALETAKTEADTAHIPLAIDLPDWYDTIMLKDGNLAEAAMAKADMVALMAYRKNAKSVQNATVGEEYIAANSNQRLWIGLSTDPAHLGGSRRLMSPNFEILLDDTEERLRGKSNTSVAIHDYARYRRLIIEQ
;
A
#
# COMPACT_ATOMS: atom_id res chain seq x y z
N MET A 1 36.73 65.30 44.66
CA MET A 1 36.26 63.94 44.36
C MET A 1 36.89 63.48 43.06
N ALA A 2 38.01 62.75 43.15
CA ALA A 2 38.71 62.19 42.00
C ALA A 2 37.82 61.11 41.34
N ARG A 3 37.37 61.36 40.10
CA ARG A 3 36.66 60.36 39.30
C ARG A 3 37.69 59.32 38.85
N HIS A 4 37.69 58.14 39.47
CA HIS A 4 38.57 57.04 39.06
C HIS A 4 38.22 56.61 37.61
N PRO A 5 39.19 56.61 36.67
CA PRO A 5 38.97 56.28 35.26
C PRO A 5 38.44 54.85 35.03
N VAL A 6 38.68 53.96 35.98
CA VAL A 6 38.18 52.58 36.00
C VAL A 6 36.66 52.51 36.27
N ILE A 7 36.12 53.44 37.05
CA ILE A 7 34.69 53.45 37.42
C ILE A 7 33.81 53.79 36.20
N ALA A 8 34.25 54.68 35.33
CA ALA A 8 33.51 55.04 34.11
C ALA A 8 33.44 53.87 33.10
N PHE A 9 34.53 53.10 32.98
CA PHE A 9 34.57 51.89 32.16
C PHE A 9 33.72 50.76 32.77
N LEU A 10 33.80 50.56 34.09
CA LEU A 10 32.95 49.60 34.81
C LEU A 10 31.45 49.98 34.75
N ALA A 11 31.10 51.27 34.80
CA ALA A 11 29.73 51.74 34.67
C ALA A 11 29.16 51.49 33.25
N ALA A 12 29.97 51.66 32.20
CA ALA A 12 29.60 51.29 30.84
C ALA A 12 29.35 49.78 30.74
N ILE A 13 30.22 48.95 31.33
CA ILE A 13 30.05 47.49 31.41
C ILE A 13 28.74 47.13 32.13
N SER A 14 28.42 47.75 33.28
CA SER A 14 27.17 47.47 34.00
C SER A 14 25.90 47.85 33.21
N LEU A 15 25.91 48.97 32.46
CA LEU A 15 24.77 49.38 31.62
C LEU A 15 24.53 48.40 30.45
N VAL A 16 25.61 47.82 29.93
CA VAL A 16 25.62 46.85 28.82
C VAL A 16 25.05 45.50 29.23
N PHE A 17 25.43 44.97 30.41
CA PHE A 17 24.97 43.66 30.90
C PHE A 17 23.47 43.62 31.21
N SER A 18 22.81 44.77 31.41
CA SER A 18 21.35 44.87 31.58
C SER A 18 20.55 44.74 30.28
N LEU A 19 21.19 44.73 29.10
CA LEU A 19 20.52 44.73 27.78
C LEU A 19 20.70 43.43 26.98
N THR A 20 21.47 42.46 27.48
CA THR A 20 21.68 41.17 26.82
C THR A 20 20.50 40.24 27.09
N ALA A 21 19.58 40.15 26.12
CA ALA A 21 18.46 39.20 26.15
C ALA A 21 18.92 37.76 25.88
N CYS A 22 18.22 36.82 26.51
CA CYS A 22 18.40 35.38 26.50
C CYS A 22 18.54 34.74 25.11
N VAL A 23 19.10 33.52 25.12
CA VAL A 23 19.10 32.56 24.01
C VAL A 23 17.67 32.41 23.47
N SER A 24 17.40 32.93 22.28
CA SER A 24 16.10 32.79 21.63
C SER A 24 16.22 31.87 20.41
N GLY A 25 15.46 30.78 20.40
CA GLY A 25 15.20 30.00 19.19
C GLY A 25 13.95 30.46 18.46
N VAL A 26 13.54 29.72 17.43
CA VAL A 26 12.37 30.09 16.61
C VAL A 26 11.08 30.03 17.44
N ALA A 27 10.26 31.07 17.36
CA ALA A 27 8.96 31.12 18.02
C ALA A 27 8.06 29.95 17.59
N LYS A 28 7.40 29.30 18.57
CA LYS A 28 6.56 28.11 18.36
C LYS A 28 5.48 28.30 17.28
N GLU A 29 4.89 29.49 17.21
CA GLU A 29 3.83 29.85 16.27
C GLU A 29 4.30 29.91 14.81
N LYS A 30 5.60 30.10 14.57
CA LYS A 30 6.18 30.19 13.23
C LYS A 30 6.58 28.82 12.67
N ILE A 31 6.63 27.77 13.50
CA ILE A 31 6.98 26.42 13.07
C ILE A 31 5.73 25.77 12.45
N PRO A 32 5.78 25.33 11.18
CA PRO A 32 4.64 24.69 10.55
C PRO A 32 4.14 23.47 11.34
N PRO A 33 2.81 23.31 11.55
CA PRO A 33 2.23 22.22 12.38
C PRO A 33 2.64 20.81 11.95
N ARG A 34 3.02 20.62 10.69
CA ARG A 34 3.51 19.33 10.17
C ARG A 34 4.80 18.84 10.85
N PHE A 35 5.57 19.73 11.46
CA PHE A 35 6.80 19.38 12.17
C PHE A 35 6.56 18.98 13.62
N THR A 36 5.39 19.29 14.18
CA THR A 36 5.12 19.16 15.62
C THR A 36 4.51 17.81 16.04
N GLY A 37 4.23 16.90 15.08
CA GLY A 37 3.50 15.64 15.31
C GLY A 37 4.15 14.36 14.75
N GLY A 38 5.49 14.26 14.72
CA GLY A 38 6.24 13.14 14.13
C GLY A 38 6.89 12.17 15.13
N GLU A 39 7.76 11.29 14.62
CA GLU A 39 8.60 10.38 15.43
C GLU A 39 9.57 11.15 16.36
N ALA A 40 10.23 10.43 17.28
CA ALA A 40 11.11 11.02 18.30
C ALA A 40 12.22 11.91 17.71
N PHE A 41 12.75 11.59 16.52
CA PHE A 41 13.76 12.41 15.85
C PHE A 41 13.20 13.79 15.45
N GLU A 42 12.05 13.82 14.76
CA GLU A 42 11.40 15.04 14.28
C GLU A 42 11.01 15.95 15.45
N GLN A 43 10.51 15.37 16.54
CA GLN A 43 10.26 16.10 17.77
C GLN A 43 11.55 16.72 18.32
N GLY A 44 12.63 15.95 18.39
CA GLY A 44 13.95 16.44 18.83
C GLY A 44 14.51 17.55 17.93
N LEU A 45 14.33 17.44 16.61
CA LEU A 45 14.76 18.48 15.65
C LEU A 45 13.99 19.79 15.83
N VAL A 46 12.69 19.72 16.10
CA VAL A 46 11.88 20.91 16.43
C VAL A 46 12.37 21.56 17.73
N LEU A 47 12.60 20.77 18.78
CA LEU A 47 13.11 21.27 20.06
C LEU A 47 14.49 21.93 19.89
N TYR A 48 15.36 21.32 19.08
CA TYR A 48 16.65 21.87 18.70
C TYR A 48 16.50 23.24 18.04
N VAL A 49 15.62 23.37 17.03
CA VAL A 49 15.36 24.66 16.36
C VAL A 49 14.77 25.73 17.29
N ARG A 50 13.99 25.31 18.29
CA ARG A 50 13.41 26.19 19.33
C ARG A 50 14.42 26.63 20.39
N GLY A 51 15.63 26.06 20.40
CA GLY A 51 16.65 26.36 21.40
C GLY A 51 16.50 25.60 22.73
N GLU A 52 15.58 24.65 22.80
CA GLU A 52 15.32 23.79 23.97
C GLU A 52 16.31 22.61 23.95
N LEU A 53 17.60 22.87 24.19
CA LEU A 53 18.69 21.93 23.95
C LEU A 53 18.63 20.66 24.81
N ASP A 54 18.21 20.77 26.08
CA ASP A 54 18.13 19.63 26.98
C ASP A 54 17.00 18.67 26.58
N ASP A 55 15.81 19.22 26.32
CA ASP A 55 14.67 18.45 25.82
C ASP A 55 14.96 17.84 24.43
N ALA A 56 15.68 18.57 23.57
CA ALA A 56 16.13 18.07 22.28
C ALA A 56 17.09 16.89 22.44
N ALA A 57 18.07 16.99 23.34
CA ALA A 57 19.01 15.90 23.62
C ALA A 57 18.29 14.64 24.08
N ASP A 58 17.31 14.76 24.98
CA ASP A 58 16.54 13.64 25.49
C ASP A 58 15.73 12.94 24.39
N ARG A 59 15.03 13.71 23.54
CA ARG A 59 14.26 13.15 22.41
C ARG A 59 15.14 12.50 21.34
N ILE A 60 16.29 13.08 21.03
CA ILE A 60 17.24 12.46 20.08
C ILE A 60 17.86 11.19 20.67
N ASN A 61 18.16 11.16 21.97
CA ASN A 61 18.60 9.94 22.65
C ASN A 61 17.53 8.85 22.65
N GLU A 62 16.25 9.20 22.80
CA GLU A 62 15.11 8.28 22.64
C GLU A 62 15.08 7.70 21.21
N ALA A 63 15.26 8.55 20.18
CA ALA A 63 15.32 8.11 18.79
C ALA A 63 16.49 7.12 18.54
N ILE A 64 17.68 7.41 19.10
CA ILE A 64 18.86 6.52 18.99
C ILE A 64 18.61 5.19 19.72
N LYS A 65 17.93 5.20 20.87
CA LYS A 65 17.56 3.96 21.59
C LYS A 65 16.60 3.10 20.78
N LYS A 66 15.60 3.71 20.13
CA LYS A 66 14.62 3.02 19.26
C LYS A 66 15.29 2.48 17.99
N ASN A 67 16.18 3.25 17.38
CA ASN A 67 16.94 2.86 16.19
C ASN A 67 18.44 3.16 16.36
N PRO A 68 19.22 2.18 16.85
CA PRO A 68 20.66 2.36 17.08
C PRO A 68 21.47 2.69 15.83
N HIS A 69 20.92 2.40 14.64
CA HIS A 69 21.56 2.60 13.33
C HIS A 69 21.18 3.92 12.65
N ASP A 70 20.38 4.78 13.29
CA ASP A 70 20.06 6.12 12.80
C ASP A 70 21.29 7.04 12.93
N LEU A 71 21.99 7.24 11.80
CA LEU A 71 23.17 8.10 11.73
C LEU A 71 22.80 9.59 11.78
N ARG A 72 21.64 9.95 11.23
CA ARG A 72 21.09 11.31 11.26
C ARG A 72 20.81 11.76 12.70
N ALA A 73 20.25 10.88 13.54
CA ALA A 73 20.04 11.14 14.97
C ALA A 73 21.37 11.33 15.71
N ARG A 74 22.38 10.51 15.41
CA ARG A 74 23.72 10.63 16.00
C ARG A 74 24.42 11.94 15.59
N ASP A 75 24.34 12.33 14.33
CA ASP A 75 24.88 13.60 13.84
C ASP A 75 24.26 14.78 14.58
N LEU A 76 22.93 14.78 14.74
CA LEU A 76 22.23 15.85 15.46
C LEU A 76 22.57 15.87 16.95
N ALA A 77 22.69 14.70 17.59
CA ALA A 77 23.10 14.59 18.99
C ALA A 77 24.49 15.20 19.22
N GLU A 78 25.42 15.00 18.29
CA GLU A 78 26.75 15.61 18.34
C GLU A 78 26.68 17.14 18.17
N MET A 79 25.86 17.64 17.25
CA MET A 79 25.65 19.08 17.08
C MET A 79 25.04 19.72 18.33
N ILE A 80 24.08 19.04 18.99
CA ILE A 80 23.49 19.47 20.27
C ILE A 80 24.56 19.52 21.36
N ALA A 81 25.37 18.46 21.50
CA ALA A 81 26.42 18.39 22.51
C ALA A 81 27.51 19.45 22.29
N MET A 82 27.91 19.70 21.04
CA MET A 82 28.86 20.76 20.70
C MET A 82 28.32 22.14 21.08
N GLU A 83 27.03 22.38 20.87
CA GLU A 83 26.39 23.64 21.20
C GLU A 83 26.17 23.84 22.70
N ARG A 84 25.79 22.78 23.42
CA ARG A 84 25.49 22.83 24.86
C ARG A 84 26.76 22.83 25.71
N ASP A 85 27.69 21.93 25.42
CA ASP A 85 28.80 21.58 26.31
C ASP A 85 30.17 22.05 25.76
N GLY A 86 30.22 22.60 24.54
CA GLY A 86 31.48 22.93 23.86
C GLY A 86 32.36 21.71 23.55
N HIS A 87 31.80 20.51 23.67
CA HIS A 87 32.52 19.26 23.53
C HIS A 87 32.50 18.80 22.07
N VAL A 88 33.69 18.66 21.48
CA VAL A 88 33.87 18.05 20.16
C VAL A 88 34.48 16.67 20.36
N LYS A 89 33.81 15.62 19.86
CA LYS A 89 34.34 14.25 19.94
C LYS A 89 35.67 14.15 19.18
N ASN A 90 36.55 13.26 19.65
CA ASN A 90 37.80 12.96 18.96
C ASN A 90 37.49 12.46 17.52
N PRO A 91 38.12 13.01 16.46
CA PRO A 91 37.96 12.54 15.09
C PRO A 91 38.15 11.02 14.89
N GLU A 92 39.01 10.38 15.69
CA GLU A 92 39.21 8.92 15.63
C GLU A 92 38.00 8.15 16.18
N GLU A 93 37.45 8.56 17.32
CA GLU A 93 36.25 7.96 17.90
C GLU A 93 35.03 8.12 16.97
N ARG A 94 34.97 9.26 16.26
CA ARG A 94 33.95 9.52 15.23
C ARG A 94 34.08 8.55 14.05
N ARG A 95 35.30 8.32 13.56
CA ARG A 95 35.59 7.37 12.47
C ARG A 95 35.24 5.93 12.85
N ASP A 96 35.60 5.50 14.05
CA ASP A 96 35.30 4.14 14.52
C ASP A 96 33.79 3.86 14.60
N ILE A 97 33.01 4.85 15.03
CA ILE A 97 31.55 4.76 15.05
C ILE A 97 30.99 4.71 13.62
N GLU A 98 31.46 5.60 12.75
CA GLU A 98 31.04 5.62 11.34
C GLU A 98 31.38 4.33 10.61
N GLU A 99 32.54 3.72 10.87
CA GLU A 99 33.01 2.47 10.27
C GLU A 99 32.19 1.27 10.76
N LYS A 100 31.97 1.13 12.07
CA LYS A 100 31.10 0.08 12.64
C LYS A 100 29.68 0.14 12.11
N HIS A 101 29.13 1.34 11.94
CA HIS A 101 27.79 1.50 11.37
C HIS A 101 27.76 1.35 9.85
N ARG A 102 28.89 1.50 9.15
CA ARG A 102 29.00 1.26 7.69
C ARG A 102 28.92 -0.23 7.36
N GLU A 103 29.51 -1.09 8.17
CA GLU A 103 29.55 -2.56 7.96
C GLU A 103 28.24 -3.29 8.29
N MET A 104 27.14 -2.58 8.54
CA MET A 104 25.86 -3.17 8.96
C MET A 104 25.45 -4.41 8.14
N VAL A 105 25.62 -5.58 8.75
CA VAL A 105 25.23 -6.87 8.19
C VAL A 105 23.76 -7.09 8.48
N ILE A 106 23.00 -7.40 7.43
CA ILE A 106 21.59 -7.74 7.53
C ILE A 106 21.49 -9.25 7.43
N THR A 107 21.06 -9.89 8.53
CA THR A 107 20.91 -11.34 8.62
C THR A 107 19.48 -11.80 8.32
N GLU A 108 18.49 -10.98 8.67
CA GLU A 108 17.07 -11.28 8.43
C GLU A 108 16.53 -10.51 7.22
N PRO A 109 15.60 -11.10 6.43
CA PRO A 109 15.02 -10.41 5.28
C PRO A 109 14.25 -9.16 5.68
N LEU A 110 14.67 -8.01 5.14
CA LEU A 110 14.03 -6.72 5.44
C LEU A 110 12.66 -6.56 4.76
N GLY A 111 11.69 -6.08 5.52
CA GLY A 111 10.42 -5.56 4.99
C GLY A 111 10.50 -4.10 4.54
N GLY A 112 9.42 -3.61 3.93
CA GLY A 112 9.34 -2.25 3.39
C GLY A 112 9.42 -1.15 4.47
N GLU A 113 8.82 -1.37 5.64
CA GLU A 113 8.88 -0.44 6.77
C GLU A 113 10.31 -0.31 7.33
N GLU A 114 11.02 -1.44 7.43
CA GLU A 114 12.41 -1.48 7.92
C GLU A 114 13.35 -0.81 6.93
N VAL A 115 13.15 -1.02 5.62
CA VAL A 115 13.88 -0.31 4.55
C VAL A 115 13.64 1.20 4.66
N ALA A 116 12.39 1.64 4.79
CA ALA A 116 12.06 3.06 4.93
C ALA A 116 12.73 3.67 6.17
N MET A 117 12.73 2.95 7.30
CA MET A 117 13.39 3.39 8.53
C MET A 117 14.91 3.54 8.34
N LEU A 118 15.57 2.61 7.65
CA LEU A 118 17.00 2.70 7.35
C LEU A 118 17.32 3.85 6.40
N VAL A 119 16.50 4.06 5.36
CA VAL A 119 16.66 5.20 4.45
C VAL A 119 16.51 6.52 5.22
N ALA A 120 15.47 6.67 6.05
CA ALA A 120 15.27 7.88 6.86
C ALA A 120 16.47 8.23 7.75
N GLY A 121 17.04 7.23 8.42
CA GLY A 121 18.13 7.42 9.37
C GLY A 121 19.53 7.53 8.76
N ARG A 122 19.73 7.07 7.53
CA ARG A 122 21.09 6.86 6.98
C ARG A 122 21.35 7.49 5.62
N HIS A 123 20.32 7.87 4.88
CA HIS A 123 20.49 8.40 3.53
C HIS A 123 21.35 9.68 3.53
N PRO A 124 22.43 9.76 2.75
CA PRO A 124 23.40 10.86 2.81
C PRO A 124 22.79 12.26 2.62
N ARG A 125 21.82 12.40 1.70
CA ARG A 125 21.17 13.71 1.47
C ARG A 125 20.29 14.15 2.64
N ILE A 126 19.67 13.21 3.36
CA ILE A 126 18.85 13.55 4.54
C ILE A 126 19.77 14.07 5.65
N ARG A 127 20.89 13.37 5.89
CA ARG A 127 21.92 13.80 6.85
C ARG A 127 22.46 15.18 6.50
N GLN A 128 22.80 15.41 5.23
CA GLN A 128 23.24 16.72 4.75
C GLN A 128 22.20 17.82 5.02
N ALA A 129 20.91 17.53 4.83
CA ALA A 129 19.86 18.50 5.11
C ALA A 129 19.74 18.84 6.61
N VAL A 130 20.03 17.89 7.51
CA VAL A 130 20.11 18.18 8.96
C VAL A 130 21.27 19.13 9.28
N TYR A 131 22.44 18.95 8.65
CA TYR A 131 23.53 19.91 8.75
C TYR A 131 23.14 21.30 8.23
N THR A 132 22.36 21.38 7.14
CA THR A 132 21.82 22.66 6.64
C THR A 132 20.90 23.34 7.66
N VAL A 133 20.06 22.58 8.37
CA VAL A 133 19.21 23.12 9.45
C VAL A 133 20.08 23.65 10.60
N ALA A 134 21.10 22.91 11.02
CA ALA A 134 22.04 23.34 12.06
C ALA A 134 22.82 24.60 11.64
N ALA A 135 23.25 24.68 10.38
CA ALA A 135 23.93 25.87 9.85
C ALA A 135 23.00 27.11 9.82
N ALA A 136 21.75 26.95 9.41
CA ALA A 136 20.75 28.03 9.45
C ALA A 136 20.50 28.49 10.90
N ARG A 137 20.42 27.55 11.85
CA ARG A 137 20.33 27.90 13.27
C ARG A 137 21.59 28.61 13.79
N GLY A 138 22.76 28.22 13.32
CA GLY A 138 24.02 28.94 13.58
C GLY A 138 23.93 30.42 13.18
N ARG A 139 23.37 30.71 11.99
CA ARG A 139 23.10 32.08 11.52
C ARG A 139 22.07 32.82 12.36
N LEU A 140 21.01 32.15 12.82
CA LEU A 140 20.05 32.73 13.76
C LEU A 140 20.73 33.14 15.09
N ARG A 141 21.66 32.32 15.59
CA ARG A 141 22.44 32.65 16.78
C ARG A 141 23.39 33.82 16.54
N GLU A 142 24.05 33.84 15.39
CA GLU A 142 24.91 34.96 14.98
C GLU A 142 24.10 36.26 14.92
N ALA A 143 22.90 36.24 14.33
CA ALA A 143 21.99 37.38 14.30
C ALA A 143 21.49 37.80 15.69
N ASN A 144 21.41 36.88 16.66
CA ASN A 144 21.05 37.22 18.04
C ASN A 144 22.23 37.84 18.81
N VAL A 145 23.47 37.41 18.52
CA VAL A 145 24.69 37.88 19.21
C VAL A 145 25.27 39.14 18.56
N SER A 146 24.99 39.42 17.28
CA SER A 146 25.53 40.57 16.53
C SER A 146 25.16 41.95 17.11
N VAL A 147 24.21 41.99 18.05
CA VAL A 147 23.74 43.20 18.74
C VAL A 147 24.30 43.28 20.18
N GLY A 148 25.05 42.27 20.59
CA GLY A 148 25.77 42.25 21.85
C GLY A 148 26.95 43.23 21.87
N PRO A 149 27.47 43.56 23.05
CA PRO A 149 28.71 44.32 23.17
C PRO A 149 29.90 43.56 22.58
N GLU A 150 30.62 44.19 21.66
CA GLU A 150 31.91 43.70 21.18
C GLU A 150 33.02 44.20 22.10
N PHE A 151 33.77 43.25 22.68
CA PHE A 151 34.96 43.53 23.46
C PHE A 151 36.20 43.15 22.65
N THR A 152 37.09 44.11 22.44
CA THR A 152 38.37 43.87 21.78
C THR A 152 39.52 44.19 22.72
N LEU A 153 40.40 43.22 22.94
CA LEU A 153 41.65 43.40 23.65
C LEU A 153 42.77 43.55 22.62
N TYR A 154 43.31 44.75 22.51
CA TYR A 154 44.53 45.02 21.77
C TYR A 154 45.71 44.96 22.73
N SER A 155 46.77 44.26 22.34
CA SER A 155 48.06 44.31 23.04
C SER A 155 49.16 44.65 22.03
N ARG A 156 50.14 45.43 22.48
CA ARG A 156 51.30 45.81 21.67
C ARG A 156 52.56 45.46 22.45
N LEU A 157 53.56 44.93 21.74
CA LEU A 157 54.82 44.45 22.34
C LEU A 157 55.86 45.56 22.52
N SER A 158 55.88 46.59 21.66
CA SER A 158 56.76 47.76 21.82
C SER A 158 56.16 49.04 21.19
N PRO A 159 56.01 50.15 21.97
CA PRO A 159 56.07 50.16 23.43
C PRO A 159 55.00 49.22 24.01
N SER A 160 55.29 48.60 25.16
CA SER A 160 54.39 47.61 25.76
C SER A 160 53.11 48.30 26.26
N GLY A 161 51.96 47.87 25.77
CA GLY A 161 50.69 48.46 26.16
C GLY A 161 49.52 47.54 25.86
N PHE A 162 48.42 47.76 26.56
CA PHE A 162 47.15 47.09 26.31
C PHE A 162 46.04 48.12 26.17
N MET A 163 45.04 47.81 25.36
CA MET A 163 43.81 48.58 25.23
C MET A 163 42.64 47.62 25.17
N VAL A 164 41.67 47.85 26.04
CA VAL A 164 40.38 47.18 25.98
C VAL A 164 39.40 48.18 25.39
N SER A 165 38.76 47.83 24.28
CA SER A 165 37.65 48.59 23.70
C SER A 165 36.36 47.81 23.80
N LEU A 166 35.29 48.52 24.07
CA LEU A 166 33.92 48.10 24.05
C LEU A 166 33.19 48.90 22.96
N ALA A 167 32.53 48.21 22.03
CA ALA A 167 31.62 48.82 21.07
C ALA A 167 30.25 48.14 21.19
N GLN A 168 29.17 48.92 21.25
CA GLN A 168 27.80 48.40 21.28
C GLN A 168 26.89 49.28 20.45
N ASN A 169 26.13 48.69 19.53
CA ASN A 169 25.07 49.40 18.83
C ASN A 169 23.81 49.42 19.73
N LEU A 170 23.34 50.62 20.09
CA LEU A 170 22.25 50.83 21.05
C LEU A 170 20.86 50.89 20.41
N PHE A 171 20.71 51.54 19.25
CA PHE A 171 19.38 51.82 18.65
C PHE A 171 19.26 51.50 17.16
N GLY A 172 20.35 51.63 16.38
CA GLY A 172 20.39 51.11 15.01
C GLY A 172 20.22 49.59 14.99
N GLY A 173 20.71 48.96 16.06
CA GLY A 173 20.52 47.56 16.39
C GLY A 173 19.05 47.17 16.58
N LEU A 174 18.19 47.90 17.30
CA LEU A 174 16.87 47.37 17.68
C LEU A 174 15.93 47.07 16.50
N TRP A 175 15.80 48.00 15.54
CA TRP A 175 14.89 47.83 14.39
C TRP A 175 15.44 46.86 13.34
N ASN A 176 16.75 46.94 13.09
CA ASN A 176 17.43 46.05 12.15
C ASN A 176 17.63 44.65 12.75
N ARG A 177 17.73 44.53 14.09
CA ARG A 177 17.76 43.26 14.83
C ARG A 177 16.48 42.51 14.66
N ASP A 178 15.33 43.14 14.89
CA ASP A 178 14.05 42.45 14.77
C ASP A 178 13.83 41.97 13.33
N ALA A 179 14.26 42.76 12.33
CA ALA A 179 14.23 42.38 10.93
C ALA A 179 15.19 41.23 10.59
N ALA A 180 16.45 41.31 11.04
CA ALA A 180 17.50 40.30 10.82
C ALA A 180 17.19 38.99 11.56
N LEU A 181 16.73 39.06 12.82
CA LEU A 181 16.23 37.92 13.59
C LEU A 181 15.05 37.28 12.88
N SER A 182 14.03 38.07 12.48
CA SER A 182 12.89 37.52 11.76
C SER A 182 13.30 36.89 10.43
N SER A 183 14.27 37.46 9.71
CA SER A 183 14.78 36.92 8.46
C SER A 183 15.53 35.60 8.68
N ALA A 184 16.37 35.52 9.70
CA ALA A 184 17.10 34.31 10.09
C ALA A 184 16.17 33.22 10.63
N GLU A 185 15.10 33.56 11.36
CA GLU A 185 14.08 32.60 11.80
C GLU A 185 13.39 31.94 10.60
N TRP A 186 13.01 32.72 9.59
CA TRP A 186 12.43 32.20 8.36
C TRP A 186 13.42 31.35 7.55
N GLU A 187 14.70 31.69 7.60
CA GLU A 187 15.76 30.86 6.99
C GLU A 187 15.85 29.47 7.65
N VAL A 188 15.71 29.40 8.98
CA VAL A 188 15.65 28.11 9.69
C VAL A 188 14.40 27.32 9.28
N ILE A 189 13.24 27.97 9.17
CA ILE A 189 11.99 27.32 8.72
C ILE A 189 12.13 26.83 7.28
N GLN A 190 12.78 27.60 6.40
CA GLN A 190 13.07 27.19 5.03
C GLN A 190 13.98 25.96 5.00
N ALA A 191 15.03 25.92 5.83
CA ALA A 191 15.91 24.75 5.96
C ALA A 191 15.15 23.51 6.49
N MET A 192 14.22 23.69 7.44
CA MET A 192 13.36 22.60 7.92
C MET A 192 12.41 22.08 6.83
N ALA A 193 11.81 22.98 6.06
CA ALA A 193 10.96 22.62 4.91
C ALA A 193 11.75 21.86 3.84
N GLU A 194 12.98 22.28 3.57
CA GLU A 194 13.88 21.59 2.64
C GLU A 194 14.31 20.21 3.17
N TYR A 195 14.62 20.10 4.47
CA TYR A 195 14.87 18.81 5.12
C TYR A 195 13.68 17.86 4.96
N ALA A 196 12.45 18.34 5.19
CA ALA A 196 11.26 17.52 4.99
C ALA A 196 11.14 17.09 3.53
N ARG A 197 11.28 18.01 2.58
CA ARG A 197 11.23 17.71 1.15
C ARG A 197 12.26 16.63 0.75
N VAL A 198 13.50 16.76 1.21
CA VAL A 198 14.57 15.80 0.93
C VAL A 198 14.30 14.45 1.60
N LYS A 199 13.78 14.42 2.83
CA LYS A 199 13.34 13.19 3.51
C LYS A 199 12.28 12.48 2.68
N ASN A 200 11.28 13.23 2.23
CA ASN A 200 10.16 12.73 1.43
C ASN A 200 10.61 12.11 0.12
N ASP A 201 11.51 12.81 -0.59
CA ASP A 201 12.10 12.35 -1.84
C ASP A 201 12.92 11.07 -1.68
N ALA A 202 13.79 11.05 -0.66
CA ALA A 202 14.64 9.91 -0.38
C ALA A 202 13.81 8.69 0.02
N LEU A 203 12.80 8.85 0.88
CA LEU A 203 11.92 7.78 1.31
C LEU A 203 11.07 7.22 0.16
N TYR A 204 10.44 8.11 -0.62
CA TYR A 204 9.68 7.72 -1.81
C TYR A 204 10.54 6.91 -2.77
N LYS A 205 11.74 7.42 -3.11
CA LYS A 205 12.62 6.73 -4.05
C LYS A 205 13.23 5.45 -3.47
N GLY A 206 13.47 5.41 -2.16
CA GLY A 206 13.90 4.21 -1.44
C GLY A 206 12.87 3.08 -1.52
N ILE A 207 11.58 3.39 -1.33
CA ILE A 207 10.48 2.43 -1.49
C ILE A 207 10.33 1.99 -2.94
N GLU A 208 10.43 2.92 -3.89
CA GLU A 208 10.37 2.58 -5.32
C GLU A 208 11.48 1.60 -5.70
N VAL A 209 12.72 1.83 -5.25
CA VAL A 209 13.87 0.95 -5.49
C VAL A 209 13.73 -0.40 -4.76
N TYR A 210 13.07 -0.43 -3.60
CA TYR A 210 12.70 -1.68 -2.93
C TYR A 210 11.70 -2.50 -3.76
N LEU A 211 10.66 -1.85 -4.31
CA LEU A 211 9.72 -2.50 -5.22
C LEU A 211 10.41 -2.97 -6.51
N ASP A 212 11.36 -2.20 -7.06
CA ASP A 212 12.17 -2.61 -8.21
C ASP A 212 12.97 -3.89 -7.93
N LEU A 213 13.53 -4.03 -6.73
CA LEU A 213 14.27 -5.22 -6.33
C LEU A 213 13.35 -6.45 -6.24
N LEU A 214 12.19 -6.29 -5.60
CA LEU A 214 11.20 -7.37 -5.50
C LEU A 214 10.69 -7.80 -6.89
N GLU A 215 10.37 -6.84 -7.76
CA GLU A 215 9.97 -7.08 -9.15
C GLU A 215 11.05 -7.88 -9.90
N ALA A 216 12.31 -7.49 -9.77
CA ALA A 216 13.42 -8.15 -10.45
C ALA A 216 13.66 -9.57 -9.90
N GLU A 217 13.56 -9.80 -8.59
CA GLU A 217 13.67 -11.13 -7.98
C GLU A 217 12.58 -12.10 -8.48
N ASP A 218 11.33 -11.65 -8.50
CA ASP A 218 10.20 -12.46 -8.94
C ASP A 218 10.25 -12.69 -10.46
N THR A 219 10.66 -11.68 -11.23
CA THR A 219 10.82 -11.79 -12.70
C THR A 219 11.91 -12.79 -13.07
N VAL A 220 13.06 -12.76 -12.38
CA VAL A 220 14.14 -13.74 -12.56
C VAL A 220 13.65 -15.16 -12.26
N THR A 221 12.83 -15.33 -11.21
CA THR A 221 12.25 -16.63 -10.84
C THR A 221 11.34 -17.15 -11.95
N ILE A 222 10.41 -16.33 -12.46
CA ILE A 222 9.50 -16.74 -13.55
C ILE A 222 10.27 -17.03 -14.84
N LEU A 223 11.31 -16.25 -15.16
CA LEU A 223 12.11 -16.48 -16.35
C LEU A 223 12.95 -17.76 -16.27
N ALA A 224 13.44 -18.12 -15.08
CA ALA A 224 14.11 -19.40 -14.87
C ALA A 224 13.16 -20.59 -15.12
N ASP A 225 11.90 -20.47 -14.66
CA ASP A 225 10.85 -21.45 -14.95
C ASP A 225 10.56 -21.51 -16.47
N GLU A 226 10.49 -20.36 -17.14
CA GLU A 226 10.25 -20.29 -18.59
C GLU A 226 11.37 -20.94 -19.40
N VAL A 227 12.64 -20.66 -19.05
CA VAL A 227 13.80 -21.31 -19.68
C VAL A 227 13.72 -22.83 -19.53
N THR A 228 13.41 -23.31 -18.32
CA THR A 228 13.27 -24.74 -18.02
C THR A 228 12.14 -25.38 -18.83
N GLU A 229 10.99 -24.71 -18.95
CA GLU A 229 9.86 -25.24 -19.72
C GLU A 229 10.12 -25.23 -21.23
N ARG A 230 10.78 -24.18 -21.76
CA ARG A 230 11.20 -24.12 -23.17
C ARG A 230 12.26 -25.18 -23.50
N GLU A 231 13.14 -25.52 -22.56
CA GLU A 231 14.11 -26.62 -22.71
C GLU A 231 13.39 -27.98 -22.80
N ARG A 232 12.39 -28.22 -21.96
CA ARG A 232 11.53 -29.41 -22.05
C ARG A 232 10.78 -29.47 -23.39
N GLN A 233 10.23 -28.35 -23.83
CA GLN A 233 9.55 -28.22 -25.13
C GLN A 233 10.49 -28.60 -26.27
N LEU A 234 11.71 -28.05 -26.27
CA LEU A 234 12.73 -28.34 -27.27
C LEU A 234 13.11 -29.84 -27.29
N ALA A 235 13.24 -30.48 -26.13
CA ALA A 235 13.55 -31.90 -26.05
C ALA A 235 12.46 -32.78 -26.67
N VAL A 236 11.19 -32.45 -26.45
CA VAL A 236 10.05 -33.17 -27.05
C VAL A 236 9.99 -32.95 -28.56
N ILE A 237 10.13 -31.71 -29.01
CA ILE A 237 10.10 -31.37 -30.44
C ILE A 237 11.25 -32.05 -31.20
N ARG A 238 12.48 -32.07 -30.65
CA ARG A 238 13.61 -32.76 -31.26
C ARG A 238 13.34 -34.26 -31.46
N ARG A 239 12.74 -34.93 -30.47
CA ARG A 239 12.36 -36.35 -30.59
C ARG A 239 11.31 -36.54 -31.69
N GLN A 240 10.28 -35.69 -31.74
CA GLN A 240 9.24 -35.80 -32.76
C GLN A 240 9.76 -35.55 -34.18
N VAL A 241 10.65 -34.57 -34.36
CA VAL A 241 11.33 -34.33 -35.64
C VAL A 241 12.20 -35.53 -36.04
N ALA A 242 12.95 -36.12 -35.10
CA ALA A 242 13.78 -37.29 -35.36
C ALA A 242 12.97 -38.52 -35.83
N HIS A 243 11.71 -38.63 -35.40
CA HIS A 243 10.78 -39.67 -35.84
C HIS A 243 9.89 -39.26 -37.03
N GLY A 244 10.08 -38.07 -37.61
CA GLY A 244 9.32 -37.59 -38.76
C GLY A 244 7.89 -37.13 -38.49
N PHE A 245 7.50 -36.93 -37.22
CA PHE A 245 6.17 -36.45 -36.84
C PHE A 245 5.99 -34.94 -37.00
N LEU A 246 7.10 -34.18 -37.03
CA LEU A 246 7.09 -32.72 -37.20
C LEU A 246 8.12 -32.26 -38.25
N PRO A 247 7.89 -31.13 -38.93
CA PRO A 247 8.86 -30.53 -39.83
C PRO A 247 10.15 -30.10 -39.13
N SER A 248 11.29 -30.17 -39.82
CA SER A 248 12.60 -29.78 -39.28
C SER A 248 12.70 -28.31 -38.86
N VAL A 249 11.83 -27.43 -39.38
CA VAL A 249 11.77 -25.99 -39.03
C VAL A 249 11.29 -25.74 -37.60
N GLU A 250 10.60 -26.69 -36.97
CA GLU A 250 10.08 -26.52 -35.61
C GLU A 250 11.20 -26.47 -34.56
N THR A 251 12.28 -27.23 -34.76
CA THR A 251 13.43 -27.23 -33.83
C THR A 251 14.11 -25.86 -33.73
N PRO A 252 14.55 -25.21 -34.84
CA PRO A 252 15.16 -23.88 -34.76
C PRO A 252 14.19 -22.80 -34.27
N ARG A 253 12.87 -22.93 -34.54
CA ARG A 253 11.86 -22.01 -34.01
C ARG A 253 11.80 -22.02 -32.48
N ILE A 254 11.68 -23.21 -31.88
CA ILE A 254 11.65 -23.35 -30.42
C ILE A 254 13.01 -23.03 -29.80
N GLN A 255 14.12 -23.37 -30.48
CA GLN A 255 15.47 -22.97 -30.06
C GLN A 255 15.58 -21.45 -29.95
N ALA A 256 15.07 -20.69 -30.92
CA ALA A 256 15.12 -19.22 -30.89
C ALA A 256 14.37 -18.65 -29.68
N HIS A 257 13.19 -19.20 -29.33
CA HIS A 257 12.44 -18.80 -28.14
C HIS A 257 13.21 -19.12 -26.84
N HIS A 258 13.83 -20.29 -26.76
CA HIS A 258 14.67 -20.67 -25.61
C HIS A 258 15.89 -19.76 -25.44
N GLU A 259 16.63 -19.45 -26.52
CA GLU A 259 17.77 -18.53 -26.45
C GLU A 259 17.32 -17.10 -26.11
N THR A 260 16.15 -16.67 -26.60
CA THR A 260 15.57 -15.37 -26.21
C THR A 260 15.25 -15.33 -24.72
N ALA A 261 14.58 -16.37 -24.17
CA ALA A 261 14.27 -16.44 -22.74
C ALA A 261 15.55 -16.44 -21.88
N LYS A 262 16.61 -17.16 -22.30
CA LYS A 262 17.92 -17.14 -21.64
C LYS A 262 18.57 -15.76 -21.65
N SER A 263 18.55 -15.08 -22.79
CA SER A 263 19.09 -13.72 -22.89
C SER A 263 18.34 -12.75 -21.98
N VAL A 264 17.01 -12.83 -21.93
CA VAL A 264 16.21 -11.97 -21.06
C VAL A 264 16.44 -12.29 -19.58
N LEU A 265 16.58 -13.57 -19.22
CA LEU A 265 16.95 -13.98 -17.86
C LEU A 265 18.30 -13.39 -17.42
N ALA A 266 19.32 -13.41 -18.30
CA ALA A 266 20.61 -12.81 -18.01
C ALA A 266 20.50 -11.31 -17.75
N THR A 267 19.78 -10.57 -18.61
CA THR A 267 19.54 -9.13 -18.43
C THR A 267 18.81 -8.83 -17.12
N MET A 268 17.74 -9.56 -16.80
CA MET A 268 16.97 -9.35 -15.57
C MET A 268 17.74 -9.74 -14.31
N THR A 269 18.67 -10.69 -14.42
CA THR A 269 19.59 -11.05 -13.32
C THR A 269 20.52 -9.89 -12.99
N GLU A 270 21.01 -9.17 -14.00
CA GLU A 270 21.79 -7.96 -13.77
C GLU A 270 20.95 -6.80 -13.26
N GLU A 271 19.74 -6.59 -13.76
CA GLU A 271 18.83 -5.57 -13.21
C GLU A 271 18.52 -5.81 -11.72
N ARG A 272 18.32 -7.07 -11.32
CA ARG A 272 18.19 -7.45 -9.91
C ARG A 272 19.43 -7.06 -9.10
N ASN A 273 20.64 -7.31 -9.63
CA ASN A 273 21.88 -6.92 -8.96
C ASN A 273 22.01 -5.39 -8.85
N LEU A 274 21.65 -4.65 -9.90
CA LEU A 274 21.67 -3.20 -9.91
C LEU A 274 20.63 -2.61 -8.94
N ALA A 275 19.42 -3.16 -8.88
CA ALA A 275 18.39 -2.76 -7.92
C ALA A 275 18.88 -2.95 -6.48
N ARG A 276 19.53 -4.08 -6.17
CA ARG A 276 20.16 -4.34 -4.88
C ARG A 276 21.24 -3.30 -4.54
N ILE A 277 22.14 -3.02 -5.47
CA ILE A 277 23.21 -2.00 -5.32
C ILE A 277 22.63 -0.61 -5.05
N ARG A 278 21.59 -0.23 -5.80
CA ARG A 278 20.86 1.04 -5.61
C ARG A 278 20.25 1.10 -4.20
N LEU A 279 19.54 0.04 -3.79
CA LEU A 279 18.87 0.00 -2.48
C LEU A 279 19.87 0.11 -1.31
N ASN A 280 21.00 -0.60 -1.40
CA ASN A 280 22.09 -0.47 -0.43
C ASN A 280 22.59 0.97 -0.34
N GLY A 281 22.79 1.63 -1.49
CA GLY A 281 23.19 3.04 -1.54
C GLY A 281 22.19 3.97 -0.84
N PHE A 282 20.89 3.75 -1.04
CA PHE A 282 19.83 4.52 -0.37
C PHE A 282 19.82 4.32 1.15
N MET A 283 20.11 3.12 1.63
CA MET A 283 20.24 2.82 3.06
C MET A 283 21.60 3.21 3.67
N GLY A 284 22.49 3.83 2.90
CA GLY A 284 23.84 4.17 3.35
C GLY A 284 24.65 2.92 3.76
N ARG A 285 24.47 1.82 3.03
CA ARG A 285 25.22 0.56 3.15
C ARG A 285 26.21 0.41 1.99
N PRO A 286 27.27 -0.41 2.14
CA PRO A 286 28.16 -0.77 1.04
C PRO A 286 27.37 -1.38 -0.13
N HIS A 287 27.69 -0.96 -1.34
CA HIS A 287 26.94 -1.33 -2.55
C HIS A 287 26.84 -2.85 -2.77
N GLU A 288 27.92 -3.57 -2.48
CA GLU A 288 28.03 -5.02 -2.68
C GLU A 288 27.50 -5.85 -1.50
N ALA A 289 27.08 -5.22 -0.41
CA ALA A 289 26.62 -5.93 0.78
C ALA A 289 25.40 -6.81 0.45
N PRO A 290 25.33 -8.06 0.95
CA PRO A 290 24.14 -8.87 0.87
C PRO A 290 22.93 -8.14 1.45
N LEU A 291 21.78 -8.32 0.80
CA LEU A 291 20.51 -7.71 1.18
C LEU A 291 19.38 -8.70 0.91
N PRO A 292 19.02 -9.55 1.88
CA PRO A 292 17.79 -10.31 1.81
C PRO A 292 16.60 -9.36 2.04
N VAL A 293 15.54 -9.50 1.23
CA VAL A 293 14.29 -8.74 1.36
C VAL A 293 13.09 -9.66 1.50
N ARG A 294 12.08 -9.22 2.24
CA ARG A 294 10.81 -9.93 2.44
C ARG A 294 9.81 -9.47 1.38
N ARG A 295 9.02 -10.39 0.83
CA ARG A 295 7.95 -10.04 -0.11
C ARG A 295 6.79 -9.40 0.65
N GLN A 296 6.59 -8.10 0.42
CA GLN A 296 5.50 -7.35 1.02
C GLN A 296 4.85 -6.44 -0.02
N ARG A 297 3.53 -6.23 0.13
CA ARG A 297 2.75 -5.29 -0.68
C ARG A 297 2.43 -4.03 0.10
N ILE A 298 2.26 -2.92 -0.59
CA ILE A 298 1.72 -1.70 -0.02
C ILE A 298 0.20 -1.84 0.07
N LEU A 299 -0.35 -1.57 1.25
CA LEU A 299 -1.79 -1.44 1.46
C LEU A 299 -2.27 -0.13 0.83
N ILE A 300 -3.09 -0.24 -0.21
CA ILE A 300 -3.60 0.91 -0.94
C ILE A 300 -4.97 1.27 -0.38
N SER A 301 -5.04 2.32 0.46
CA SER A 301 -6.31 2.92 0.85
C SER A 301 -6.70 4.01 -0.14
N GLN A 302 -7.69 3.76 -1.01
CA GLN A 302 -8.22 4.83 -1.86
C GLN A 302 -9.04 5.82 -1.03
N PRO A 303 -8.84 7.14 -1.19
CA PRO A 303 -9.72 8.12 -0.57
C PRO A 303 -11.11 8.07 -1.23
N VAL A 304 -12.15 7.90 -0.41
CA VAL A 304 -13.56 7.86 -0.88
C VAL A 304 -13.96 9.12 -1.66
N ASN A 305 -13.31 10.27 -1.37
CA ASN A 305 -13.42 11.50 -2.13
C ASN A 305 -12.04 12.15 -2.32
N PHE A 306 -11.41 11.89 -3.48
CA PHE A 306 -10.08 12.40 -3.82
C PHE A 306 -10.00 13.93 -3.72
N TYR A 307 -10.95 14.67 -4.31
CA TYR A 307 -10.88 16.13 -4.38
C TYR A 307 -11.08 16.81 -3.01
N GLN A 308 -11.91 16.25 -2.12
CA GLN A 308 -12.00 16.74 -0.73
C GLN A 308 -10.73 16.45 0.09
N THR A 309 -10.10 15.29 -0.15
CA THR A 309 -8.85 14.93 0.53
C THR A 309 -7.69 15.78 0.04
N LEU A 310 -7.68 16.14 -1.24
CA LEU A 310 -6.62 16.92 -1.88
C LEU A 310 -6.50 18.34 -1.30
N SER A 311 -7.62 19.05 -1.13
CA SER A 311 -7.59 20.43 -0.61
C SER A 311 -7.04 20.53 0.81
N GLY A 312 -7.28 19.50 1.65
CA GLY A 312 -6.71 19.44 2.99
C GLY A 312 -5.23 19.01 3.02
N SER A 313 -4.80 18.17 2.08
CA SER A 313 -3.47 17.54 2.12
C SER A 313 -2.40 18.35 1.40
N VAL A 314 -2.74 19.09 0.34
CA VAL A 314 -1.78 19.91 -0.43
C VAL A 314 -1.15 21.00 0.45
N SER A 315 -1.92 21.67 1.29
CA SER A 315 -1.42 22.71 2.21
C SER A 315 -0.37 22.20 3.21
N SER A 316 -0.26 20.87 3.39
CA SER A 316 0.73 20.24 4.26
C SER A 316 2.05 19.88 3.56
N ARG A 317 2.18 20.12 2.25
CA ARG A 317 3.35 19.74 1.44
C ARG A 317 4.60 20.58 1.72
N PRO A 318 5.78 19.97 1.98
CA PRO A 318 7.04 20.69 2.27
C PRO A 318 7.41 21.79 1.29
N GLU A 319 7.10 21.59 0.01
CA GLU A 319 7.39 22.50 -1.07
C GLU A 319 6.69 23.86 -0.87
N ILE A 320 5.44 23.83 -0.38
CA ILE A 320 4.65 25.03 -0.08
C ILE A 320 5.23 25.75 1.15
N ALA A 321 5.54 25.01 2.23
CA ALA A 321 6.16 25.62 3.41
C ALA A 321 7.54 26.23 3.09
N ARG A 322 8.30 25.62 2.18
CA ARG A 322 9.58 26.16 1.73
C ARG A 322 9.37 27.49 0.97
N ALA A 323 8.40 27.54 0.07
CA ALA A 323 8.06 28.75 -0.68
C ALA A 323 7.54 29.87 0.25
N ASP A 324 6.68 29.54 1.21
CA ASP A 324 6.17 30.49 2.20
C ASP A 324 7.28 31.02 3.13
N ALA A 325 8.19 30.14 3.55
CA ALA A 325 9.34 30.53 4.36
C ALA A 325 10.31 31.43 3.59
N GLU A 326 10.52 31.18 2.29
CA GLU A 326 11.31 32.02 1.41
C GLU A 326 10.70 33.43 1.28
N VAL A 327 9.38 33.53 1.12
CA VAL A 327 8.65 34.82 1.18
C VAL A 327 8.86 35.51 2.53
N GLY A 328 8.74 34.76 3.64
CA GLY A 328 8.96 35.27 4.99
C GLY A 328 10.38 35.83 5.20
N HIS A 329 11.39 35.13 4.72
CA HIS A 329 12.80 35.53 4.80
C HIS A 329 13.03 36.88 4.13
N TYR A 330 12.58 37.03 2.88
CA TYR A 330 12.75 38.28 2.12
C TYR A 330 11.84 39.42 2.60
N ARG A 331 10.70 39.14 3.25
CA ARG A 331 9.94 40.16 4.00
C ARG A 331 10.74 40.70 5.19
N GLY A 332 11.52 39.85 5.86
CA GLY A 332 12.47 40.28 6.89
C GLY A 332 13.55 41.20 6.32
N VAL A 333 14.20 40.79 5.23
CA VAL A 333 15.21 41.61 4.52
C VAL A 333 14.62 42.94 4.05
N LYS A 334 13.38 42.95 3.56
CA LYS A 334 12.69 44.20 3.17
C LYS A 334 12.60 45.19 4.35
N LYS A 335 12.20 44.72 5.54
CA LYS A 335 12.09 45.58 6.73
C LYS A 335 13.43 46.22 7.11
N GLU A 336 14.53 45.52 6.93
CA GLU A 336 15.89 46.05 7.13
C GLU A 336 16.23 47.17 6.12
N THR A 337 15.65 47.14 4.92
CA THR A 337 15.84 48.19 3.90
C THR A 337 14.89 49.39 4.04
N GLU A 338 13.81 49.26 4.83
CA GLU A 338 12.80 50.31 5.07
C GLU A 338 13.23 51.30 6.17
N THR A 339 14.14 50.90 7.06
CA THR A 339 14.56 51.66 8.24
C THR A 339 15.64 52.70 7.90
N ALA A 340 15.22 53.94 7.62
CA ALA A 340 16.12 55.10 7.55
C ALA A 340 16.44 55.70 8.94
N ALA A 341 16.46 54.87 9.98
CA ALA A 341 16.70 55.31 11.35
C ALA A 341 18.18 55.66 11.57
N PRO A 342 18.50 56.65 12.42
CA PRO A 342 19.88 56.94 12.80
C PRO A 342 20.48 55.78 13.61
N ASP A 343 21.69 55.38 13.26
CA ASP A 343 22.48 54.44 14.06
C ASP A 343 23.06 55.16 15.28
N ILE A 344 23.00 54.52 16.45
CA ILE A 344 23.55 55.06 17.69
C ILE A 344 24.48 54.02 18.31
N ASP A 345 25.79 54.29 18.29
CA ASP A 345 26.81 53.41 18.85
C ASP A 345 27.34 53.98 20.17
N LEU A 346 27.42 53.14 21.20
CA LEU A 346 28.21 53.37 22.39
C LEU A 346 29.62 52.83 22.18
N LYS A 347 30.64 53.66 22.43
CA LYS A 347 32.05 53.26 22.41
C LYS A 347 32.70 53.64 23.73
N ALA A 348 33.31 52.67 24.37
CA ALA A 348 34.15 52.89 25.54
C ALA A 348 35.51 52.24 25.31
N ALA A 349 36.60 52.88 25.71
CA ALA A 349 37.91 52.25 25.70
C ALA A 349 38.73 52.63 26.91
N TYR A 350 39.58 51.71 27.34
CA TYR A 350 40.55 51.91 28.41
C TYR A 350 41.90 51.35 27.95
N GLY A 351 42.94 52.15 28.01
CA GLY A 351 44.29 51.76 27.61
C GLY A 351 45.35 52.17 28.61
N SER A 352 46.44 51.41 28.64
CA SER A 352 47.65 51.70 29.42
C SER A 352 48.90 51.32 28.62
N SER A 353 49.94 52.14 28.69
CA SER A 353 51.19 51.99 27.94
C SER A 353 52.40 52.31 28.82
N SER A 354 53.52 51.63 28.59
CA SER A 354 54.74 51.71 29.41
C SER A 354 55.63 52.93 29.14
N GLN A 355 55.37 53.70 28.08
CA GLN A 355 56.10 54.94 27.78
C GLN A 355 55.16 56.15 27.80
N ALA A 356 55.55 57.17 28.56
CA ALA A 356 54.88 58.47 28.63
C ALA A 356 55.49 59.46 27.62
N ALA A 357 55.40 59.18 26.32
CA ALA A 357 55.43 60.16 25.20
C ALA A 357 55.53 59.43 23.83
N GLU A 358 54.82 59.98 22.84
CA GLU A 358 54.86 59.69 21.40
C GLU A 358 54.34 58.32 20.90
N GLY A 359 53.03 58.09 21.04
CA GLY A 359 52.29 57.05 20.31
C GLY A 359 50.79 57.05 20.68
N ASP A 360 49.94 56.46 19.82
CA ASP A 360 48.45 56.45 19.91
C ASP A 360 47.85 55.89 21.22
N PHE A 361 48.65 55.20 22.04
CA PHE A 361 48.21 54.58 23.30
C PHE A 361 48.66 55.41 24.51
N LEU A 362 47.89 56.44 24.87
CA LEU A 362 48.01 57.15 26.15
C LEU A 362 47.26 56.37 27.26
N THR A 363 47.77 56.37 28.51
CA THR A 363 47.00 55.91 29.67
C THR A 363 45.73 56.76 29.81
N GLY A 364 44.56 56.18 29.57
CA GLY A 364 43.31 56.95 29.55
C GLY A 364 42.05 56.11 29.37
N THR A 365 40.92 56.73 29.69
CA THR A 365 39.58 56.20 29.44
C THR A 365 38.88 57.11 28.43
N SER A 366 38.26 56.54 27.41
CA SER A 366 37.35 57.24 26.51
C SER A 366 35.95 56.64 26.62
N LEU A 367 34.93 57.51 26.59
CA LEU A 367 33.53 57.14 26.51
C LEU A 367 32.88 58.09 25.51
N GLY A 368 32.23 57.55 24.49
CA GLY A 368 31.62 58.33 23.42
C GLY A 368 30.36 57.66 22.88
N ILE A 369 29.43 58.48 22.44
CA ILE A 369 28.25 58.06 21.68
C ILE A 369 28.42 58.59 20.26
N ARG A 370 28.29 57.72 19.25
CA ARG A 370 28.31 58.09 17.84
C ARG A 370 26.90 57.97 17.28
N ILE A 371 26.39 59.04 16.71
CA ILE A 371 25.10 59.05 16.00
C ILE A 371 25.40 59.22 14.51
N SER A 372 24.96 58.29 13.68
CA SER A 372 25.16 58.31 12.22
C SER A 372 23.82 58.26 11.51
N ALA A 373 23.50 59.28 10.70
CA ALA A 373 22.22 59.38 9.98
C ALA A 373 22.46 59.62 8.49
N PRO A 374 21.95 58.76 7.60
CA PRO A 374 22.22 58.87 6.17
C PRO A 374 21.18 59.78 5.48
N ILE A 375 21.46 61.08 5.40
CA ILE A 375 20.47 62.11 4.99
C ILE A 375 20.24 62.16 3.46
N LEU A 376 21.29 62.01 2.64
CA LEU A 376 21.21 62.20 1.19
C LEU A 376 20.85 60.93 0.39
N VAL A 377 20.84 59.76 1.02
CA VAL A 377 20.59 58.46 0.36
C VAL A 377 19.14 57.98 0.49
N LEU A 378 18.25 58.79 1.08
CA LEU A 378 16.84 58.44 1.25
C LEU A 378 16.14 58.02 -0.07
N PRO A 379 16.36 58.69 -1.22
CA PRO A 379 15.78 58.24 -2.49
C PRO A 379 16.31 56.86 -2.94
N LEU A 380 17.59 56.59 -2.68
CA LEU A 380 18.22 55.31 -3.00
C LEU A 380 17.70 54.19 -2.09
N GLN A 381 17.51 54.46 -0.79
CA GLN A 381 16.90 53.51 0.14
C GLN A 381 15.45 53.20 -0.24
N LYS A 382 14.67 54.22 -0.60
CA LYS A 382 13.31 54.01 -1.13
C LYS A 382 13.31 53.14 -2.39
N ALA A 383 14.18 53.42 -3.36
CA ALA A 383 14.31 52.59 -4.55
C ALA A 383 14.72 51.13 -4.25
N ARG A 384 15.55 50.91 -3.23
CA ARG A 384 15.91 49.55 -2.76
C ARG A 384 14.72 48.84 -2.12
N SER A 385 13.94 49.53 -1.29
CA SER A 385 12.72 48.98 -0.68
C SER A 385 11.66 48.67 -1.73
N ASP A 386 11.40 49.57 -2.69
CA ASP A 386 10.44 49.35 -3.79
C ASP A 386 10.86 48.15 -4.65
N ARG A 387 12.16 48.01 -4.95
CA ARG A 387 12.70 46.83 -5.65
C ARG A 387 12.48 45.55 -4.86
N MET A 388 12.71 45.59 -3.54
CA MET A 388 12.50 44.43 -2.67
C MET A 388 11.01 44.09 -2.55
N GLU A 389 10.12 45.08 -2.54
CA GLU A 389 8.67 44.85 -2.56
C GLU A 389 8.23 44.14 -3.83
N ALA A 390 8.71 44.59 -5.00
CA ALA A 390 8.43 43.93 -6.26
C ALA A 390 8.96 42.48 -6.28
N PHE A 391 10.13 42.25 -5.68
CA PHE A 391 10.70 40.90 -5.53
C PHE A 391 9.85 40.00 -4.61
N VAL A 392 9.41 40.51 -3.45
CA VAL A 392 8.52 39.78 -2.54
C VAL A 392 7.18 39.46 -3.21
N ARG A 393 6.57 40.41 -3.93
CA ARG A 393 5.32 40.17 -4.69
C ARG A 393 5.50 39.07 -5.74
N ARG A 394 6.67 39.01 -6.39
CA ARG A 394 7.01 37.93 -7.32
C ARG A 394 7.09 36.58 -6.61
N LEU A 395 7.79 36.50 -5.47
CA LEU A 395 7.88 35.28 -4.67
C LEU A 395 6.50 34.80 -4.17
N GLU A 396 5.63 35.72 -3.75
CA GLU A 396 4.25 35.39 -3.37
C GLU A 396 3.45 34.79 -4.54
N HIS A 397 3.68 35.28 -5.75
CA HIS A 397 3.08 34.70 -6.95
C HIS A 397 3.67 33.31 -7.26
N GLU A 398 4.98 33.13 -7.12
CA GLU A 398 5.66 31.84 -7.30
C GLU A 398 5.20 30.80 -6.25
N ALA A 399 4.94 31.21 -5.01
CA ALA A 399 4.37 30.36 -3.96
C ALA A 399 2.95 29.87 -4.33
N ARG A 400 2.06 30.78 -4.77
CA ARG A 400 0.72 30.41 -5.29
C ARG A 400 0.79 29.49 -6.52
N TRP A 401 1.75 29.75 -7.41
CA TRP A 401 1.96 28.88 -8.58
C TRP A 401 2.42 27.48 -8.17
N THR A 402 3.29 27.39 -7.15
CA THR A 402 3.76 26.12 -6.61
C THR A 402 2.58 25.27 -6.11
N GLU A 403 1.63 25.86 -5.39
CA GLU A 403 0.42 25.18 -4.93
C GLU A 403 -0.39 24.59 -6.12
N ALA A 404 -0.61 25.38 -7.17
CA ALA A 404 -1.31 24.91 -8.38
C ALA A 404 -0.59 23.73 -9.05
N VAL A 405 0.74 23.77 -9.14
CA VAL A 405 1.55 22.66 -9.68
C VAL A 405 1.42 21.41 -8.82
N MET A 406 1.37 21.53 -7.49
CA MET A 406 1.20 20.38 -6.59
C MET A 406 -0.18 19.72 -6.74
N ILE A 407 -1.24 20.52 -6.92
CA ILE A 407 -2.60 20.02 -7.19
C ILE A 407 -2.62 19.24 -8.51
N GLU A 408 -1.98 19.78 -9.55
CA GLU A 408 -1.91 19.12 -10.85
C GLU A 408 -1.10 17.81 -10.78
N GLU A 409 0.04 17.81 -10.07
CA GLU A 409 0.85 16.60 -9.83
C GLU A 409 0.03 15.49 -9.18
N ALA A 410 -0.74 15.82 -8.13
CA ALA A 410 -1.61 14.86 -7.46
C ALA A 410 -2.73 14.34 -8.37
N GLY A 411 -3.35 15.22 -9.18
CA GLY A 411 -4.34 14.83 -10.16
C GLY A 411 -3.79 13.84 -11.21
N ARG A 412 -2.58 14.09 -11.72
CA ARG A 412 -1.89 13.18 -12.65
C ARG A 412 -1.52 11.85 -11.99
N ALA A 413 -1.03 11.87 -10.75
CA ALA A 413 -0.71 10.65 -10.02
C ALA A 413 -1.96 9.78 -9.79
N TYR A 414 -3.10 10.39 -9.48
CA TYR A 414 -4.38 9.69 -9.32
C TYR A 414 -4.87 9.06 -10.63
N GLN A 415 -4.77 9.79 -11.74
CA GLN A 415 -5.10 9.27 -13.07
C GLN A 415 -4.21 8.08 -13.46
N LEU A 416 -2.89 8.19 -13.25
CA LEU A 416 -1.95 7.11 -13.52
C LEU A 416 -2.28 5.87 -12.68
N PHE A 417 -2.52 6.06 -11.39
CA PHE A 417 -2.89 4.98 -10.48
C PHE A 417 -4.19 4.28 -10.91
N SER A 418 -5.23 5.06 -11.25
CA SER A 418 -6.51 4.52 -11.73
C SER A 418 -6.36 3.76 -13.05
N ALA A 419 -5.54 4.26 -13.97
CA ALA A 419 -5.24 3.59 -15.23
C ALA A 419 -4.48 2.27 -15.01
N GLN A 420 -3.47 2.28 -14.13
CA GLN A 420 -2.71 1.06 -13.78
C GLN A 420 -3.59 -0.01 -13.14
N GLN A 421 -4.57 0.39 -12.33
CA GLN A 421 -5.52 -0.55 -11.75
C GLN A 421 -6.35 -1.26 -12.83
N GLN A 422 -6.79 -0.54 -13.86
CA GLN A 422 -7.54 -1.12 -14.98
C GLN A 422 -6.66 -2.04 -15.84
N VAL A 423 -5.42 -1.65 -16.11
CA VAL A 423 -4.46 -2.46 -16.88
C VAL A 423 -4.14 -3.76 -16.15
N LEU A 424 -3.86 -3.69 -14.84
CA LEU A 424 -3.63 -4.88 -14.02
C LEU A 424 -4.83 -5.82 -14.05
N ALA A 425 -6.05 -5.30 -13.90
CA ALA A 425 -7.27 -6.12 -13.97
C ALA A 425 -7.38 -6.86 -15.31
N ALA A 426 -7.07 -6.19 -16.42
CA ALA A 426 -7.05 -6.81 -17.74
C ALA A 426 -5.97 -7.89 -17.89
N GLN A 427 -4.75 -7.67 -17.37
CA GLN A 427 -3.68 -8.68 -17.41
C GLN A 427 -4.01 -9.90 -16.54
N LEU A 428 -4.61 -9.69 -15.36
CA LEU A 428 -5.05 -10.77 -14.48
C LEU A 428 -6.13 -11.63 -15.16
N ALA A 429 -7.07 -11.02 -15.89
CA ALA A 429 -8.08 -11.76 -16.67
C ALA A 429 -7.45 -12.62 -17.78
N GLN A 430 -6.45 -12.09 -18.50
CA GLN A 430 -5.71 -12.87 -19.51
C GLN A 430 -4.93 -14.02 -18.89
N LEU A 431 -4.28 -13.77 -17.76
CA LEU A 431 -3.53 -14.79 -17.02
C LEU A 431 -4.44 -15.92 -16.53
N LYS A 432 -5.63 -15.59 -16.00
CA LYS A 432 -6.66 -16.57 -15.64
C LYS A 432 -7.04 -17.42 -16.85
N THR A 433 -7.28 -16.81 -18.00
CA THR A 433 -7.61 -17.56 -19.22
C THR A 433 -6.48 -18.50 -19.62
N GLY A 434 -5.22 -18.03 -19.59
CA GLY A 434 -4.05 -18.86 -19.87
C GLY A 434 -3.90 -20.05 -18.91
N TYR A 435 -4.12 -19.84 -17.62
CA TYR A 435 -4.12 -20.91 -16.62
C TYR A 435 -5.17 -21.99 -16.93
N LEU A 436 -6.40 -21.56 -17.24
CA LEU A 436 -7.50 -22.48 -17.57
C LEU A 436 -7.25 -23.26 -18.86
N THR A 437 -6.58 -22.65 -19.85
CA THR A 437 -6.13 -23.35 -21.06
C THR A 437 -5.10 -24.42 -20.74
N VAL A 438 -4.06 -24.10 -19.95
CA VAL A 438 -3.05 -25.06 -19.52
C VAL A 438 -3.71 -26.22 -18.77
N TRP A 439 -4.57 -25.92 -17.80
CA TRP A 439 -5.29 -26.93 -17.03
C TRP A 439 -6.12 -27.86 -17.93
N ARG A 440 -6.86 -27.29 -18.90
CA ARG A 440 -7.66 -28.08 -19.85
C ARG A 440 -6.78 -29.02 -20.66
N ASP A 441 -5.66 -28.55 -21.19
CA ASP A 441 -4.77 -29.35 -22.01
C ASP A 441 -4.07 -30.45 -21.18
N GLU A 442 -3.73 -30.17 -19.92
CA GLU A 442 -3.24 -31.19 -18.99
C GLU A 442 -4.29 -32.27 -18.73
N ALA A 443 -5.54 -31.85 -18.52
CA ALA A 443 -6.62 -32.77 -18.26
C ALA A 443 -6.95 -33.61 -19.50
N ALA A 444 -6.89 -33.03 -20.69
CA ALA A 444 -7.08 -33.72 -21.96
C ALA A 444 -5.98 -34.79 -22.19
N LEU A 445 -4.72 -34.44 -21.91
CA LEU A 445 -3.58 -35.37 -21.99
C LEU A 445 -3.68 -36.52 -20.98
N ARG A 446 -4.09 -36.23 -19.74
CA ARG A 446 -4.18 -37.25 -18.67
C ARG A 446 -5.38 -38.17 -18.82
N TRP A 447 -6.53 -37.65 -19.27
CA TRP A 447 -7.82 -38.32 -19.08
C TRP A 447 -8.64 -38.53 -20.36
N ALA A 448 -8.51 -37.66 -21.38
CA ALA A 448 -9.34 -37.73 -22.59
C ALA A 448 -8.66 -38.44 -23.78
N GLY A 449 -7.45 -38.98 -23.59
CA GLY A 449 -6.72 -39.69 -24.63
C GLY A 449 -6.20 -38.79 -25.77
N GLY A 450 -6.18 -37.47 -25.59
CA GLY A 450 -5.66 -36.54 -26.60
C GLY A 450 -5.38 -35.14 -26.08
N ASP A 451 -4.13 -34.70 -26.20
CA ASP A 451 -3.66 -33.58 -27.03
C ASP A 451 -2.15 -33.79 -27.24
N SER A 452 -1.54 -33.22 -28.29
CA SER A 452 -0.09 -33.41 -28.47
C SER A 452 0.65 -32.69 -27.32
N LEU A 453 1.46 -33.43 -26.55
CA LEU A 453 2.36 -32.87 -25.51
C LEU A 453 3.06 -31.55 -25.95
N PRO A 454 3.47 -31.35 -27.22
CA PRO A 454 3.93 -30.06 -27.73
C PRO A 454 3.00 -28.85 -27.50
N VAL A 455 1.68 -29.01 -27.67
CA VAL A 455 0.68 -27.93 -27.49
C VAL A 455 0.59 -27.53 -26.02
N LEU A 456 0.53 -28.50 -25.11
CA LEU A 456 0.55 -28.24 -23.68
C LEU A 456 1.82 -27.47 -23.26
N LEU A 457 3.00 -27.92 -23.71
CA LEU A 457 4.27 -27.24 -23.37
C LEU A 457 4.33 -25.82 -23.96
N ASN A 458 3.73 -25.60 -25.13
CA ASN A 458 3.58 -24.26 -25.69
C ASN A 458 2.69 -23.38 -24.80
N ASN A 459 1.50 -23.87 -24.43
CA ASN A 459 0.55 -23.11 -23.63
C ASN A 459 1.05 -22.85 -22.20
N ARG A 460 1.83 -23.76 -21.61
CA ARG A 460 2.55 -23.52 -20.35
C ARG A 460 3.57 -22.39 -20.48
N SER A 461 4.30 -22.37 -21.58
CA SER A 461 5.26 -21.30 -21.84
C SER A 461 4.57 -19.94 -22.05
N GLU A 462 3.47 -19.90 -22.80
CA GLU A 462 2.66 -18.69 -22.96
C GLU A 462 2.03 -18.24 -21.62
N HIS A 463 1.60 -19.17 -20.78
CA HIS A 463 1.11 -18.86 -19.44
C HIS A 463 2.20 -18.20 -18.56
N LEU A 464 3.46 -18.65 -18.63
CA LEU A 464 4.57 -17.99 -17.94
C LEU A 464 4.82 -16.56 -18.45
N LEU A 465 4.67 -16.32 -19.76
CA LEU A 465 4.73 -14.97 -20.33
C LEU A 465 3.60 -14.07 -19.82
N LEU A 466 2.37 -14.58 -19.76
CA LEU A 466 1.23 -13.86 -19.16
C LEU A 466 1.46 -13.56 -17.68
N ARG A 467 2.03 -14.52 -16.94
CA ARG A 467 2.37 -14.37 -15.53
C ARG A 467 3.37 -13.24 -15.32
N ARG A 468 4.41 -13.17 -16.15
CA ARG A 468 5.37 -12.06 -16.12
C ARG A 468 4.73 -10.71 -16.44
N ARG A 469 3.83 -10.63 -17.43
CA ARG A 469 3.10 -9.37 -17.74
C ARG A 469 2.27 -8.90 -16.54
N ALA A 470 1.48 -9.80 -15.93
CA ALA A 470 0.69 -9.45 -14.76
C ALA A 470 1.56 -9.03 -13.56
N LEU A 471 2.72 -9.66 -13.37
CA LEU A 471 3.69 -9.27 -12.34
C LEU A 471 4.20 -7.83 -12.55
N ASN A 472 4.57 -7.48 -13.78
CA ASN A 472 5.05 -6.13 -14.10
C ASN A 472 3.97 -5.07 -13.81
N GLU A 473 2.72 -5.31 -14.22
CA GLU A 473 1.62 -4.36 -13.94
C GLU A 473 1.27 -4.32 -12.45
N TYR A 474 1.46 -5.42 -11.72
CA TYR A 474 1.26 -5.46 -10.28
C TYR A 474 2.23 -4.51 -9.57
N TYR A 475 3.54 -4.63 -9.84
CA TYR A 475 4.53 -3.70 -9.29
C TYR A 475 4.37 -2.27 -9.84
N GLY A 476 3.91 -2.12 -11.09
CA GLY A 476 3.49 -0.84 -11.66
C GLY A 476 2.40 -0.13 -10.85
N LEU A 477 1.37 -0.87 -10.42
CA LEU A 477 0.31 -0.36 -9.55
C LEU A 477 0.85 0.04 -8.17
N GLN A 478 1.75 -0.77 -7.58
CA GLN A 478 2.38 -0.47 -6.28
C GLN A 478 3.21 0.82 -6.34
N LYS A 479 3.99 1.02 -7.41
CA LYS A 479 4.75 2.25 -7.64
C LYS A 479 3.84 3.45 -7.87
N ALA A 480 2.77 3.29 -8.66
CA ALA A 480 1.77 4.34 -8.88
C ALA A 480 1.04 4.74 -7.58
N ALA A 481 0.74 3.78 -6.70
CA ALA A 481 0.15 4.05 -5.39
C ALA A 481 1.11 4.86 -4.50
N THR A 482 2.38 4.49 -4.48
CA THR A 482 3.43 5.22 -3.74
C THR A 482 3.57 6.66 -4.27
N ALA A 483 3.51 6.83 -5.59
CA ALA A 483 3.57 8.15 -6.23
C ALA A 483 2.35 9.01 -5.90
N LEU A 484 1.16 8.42 -5.83
CA LEU A 484 -0.07 9.09 -5.40
C LEU A 484 0.04 9.56 -3.94
N GLN A 485 0.52 8.71 -3.04
CA GLN A 485 0.71 9.07 -1.62
C GLN A 485 1.70 10.23 -1.46
N ARG A 486 2.85 10.15 -2.15
CA ARG A 486 3.82 11.26 -2.23
C ARG A 486 3.15 12.55 -2.70
N ALA A 487 2.37 12.51 -3.78
CA ALA A 487 1.75 13.70 -4.34
C ALA A 487 0.68 14.31 -3.43
N LEU A 488 -0.01 13.48 -2.63
CA LEU A 488 -0.93 13.91 -1.58
C LEU A 488 -0.22 14.54 -0.37
N GLY A 489 1.11 14.48 -0.28
CA GLY A 489 1.86 14.94 0.89
C GLY A 489 1.82 13.97 2.07
N ASP A 490 1.18 12.81 1.91
CA ASP A 490 1.18 11.73 2.87
C ASP A 490 2.45 10.90 2.71
N LEU A 491 3.39 11.13 3.63
CA LEU A 491 4.67 10.43 3.65
C LEU A 491 4.57 8.96 4.02
N PRO A 492 5.63 8.15 3.74
CA PRO A 492 5.56 6.71 3.94
C PRO A 492 5.54 6.23 5.39
N GLU A 493 5.48 7.11 6.39
CA GLU A 493 5.12 6.71 7.77
C GLU A 493 3.69 6.13 7.84
N LYS A 494 2.81 6.51 6.90
CA LYS A 494 1.47 5.93 6.71
C LYS A 494 1.44 4.78 5.70
N VAL A 495 2.52 4.54 4.95
CA VAL A 495 2.60 3.41 4.02
C VAL A 495 2.70 2.17 4.87
N ARG A 496 1.63 1.37 4.84
CA ARG A 496 1.57 0.09 5.54
C ARG A 496 1.95 -1.00 4.57
N PHE A 497 2.85 -1.86 5.02
CA PHE A 497 3.23 -3.05 4.29
C PHE A 497 2.52 -4.26 4.89
N GLU A 498 2.07 -5.16 4.02
CA GLU A 498 1.49 -6.44 4.42
C GLU A 498 2.28 -7.56 3.75
N ASP A 499 2.56 -8.64 4.49
CA ASP A 499 3.14 -9.83 3.92
C ASP A 499 2.23 -10.36 2.81
N SER A 500 2.80 -10.48 1.62
CA SER A 500 2.07 -10.89 0.43
C SER A 500 2.99 -11.76 -0.40
N ALA A 501 2.51 -12.92 -0.82
CA ALA A 501 3.15 -13.57 -1.96
C ALA A 501 3.01 -12.63 -3.19
N ALA A 502 3.99 -12.65 -4.09
CA ALA A 502 3.80 -12.10 -5.43
C ALA A 502 2.75 -12.94 -6.16
N PRO A 503 2.10 -12.46 -7.25
CA PRO A 503 1.15 -13.25 -8.03
C PRO A 503 1.86 -14.48 -8.66
N THR A 504 2.07 -15.50 -7.84
CA THR A 504 2.93 -16.65 -8.12
C THR A 504 2.08 -17.90 -8.18
N ALA A 505 1.34 -18.10 -9.27
CA ALA A 505 0.65 -19.36 -9.60
C ALA A 505 -0.37 -19.92 -8.56
N SER A 506 -0.40 -19.45 -7.31
CA SER A 506 -1.34 -19.91 -6.29
C SER A 506 -2.65 -19.18 -6.50
N ASP A 507 -3.72 -19.96 -6.70
CA ASP A 507 -5.10 -19.49 -6.78
C ASP A 507 -5.39 -18.41 -5.73
N GLN A 508 -4.84 -18.51 -4.52
CA GLN A 508 -5.07 -17.57 -3.43
C GLN A 508 -4.69 -16.10 -3.71
N LEU A 509 -3.59 -15.81 -4.40
CA LEU A 509 -3.19 -14.41 -4.64
C LEU A 509 -3.87 -13.83 -5.88
N PHE A 510 -4.09 -14.66 -6.91
CA PHE A 510 -4.97 -14.30 -8.03
C PHE A 510 -6.39 -14.02 -7.54
N ASP A 511 -6.89 -14.85 -6.64
CA ASP A 511 -8.18 -14.68 -6.00
C ASP A 511 -8.21 -13.40 -5.18
N THR A 512 -7.18 -13.16 -4.37
CA THR A 512 -7.11 -11.95 -3.52
C THR A 512 -7.01 -10.66 -4.33
N LEU A 513 -6.24 -10.63 -5.41
CA LEU A 513 -6.05 -9.44 -6.25
C LEU A 513 -7.17 -9.24 -7.28
N THR A 514 -7.73 -10.32 -7.82
CA THR A 514 -8.78 -10.27 -8.86
C THR A 514 -10.17 -10.24 -8.25
N TYR A 515 -10.42 -10.91 -7.12
CA TYR A 515 -11.74 -11.10 -6.51
C TYR A 515 -11.84 -10.65 -5.03
N GLY A 516 -10.75 -10.15 -4.41
CA GLY A 516 -10.68 -9.92 -2.96
C GLY A 516 -10.35 -11.21 -2.20
N PRO A 517 -10.07 -11.18 -0.87
CA PRO A 517 -9.65 -12.35 -0.11
C PRO A 517 -10.56 -13.54 -0.44
N ALA A 518 -9.94 -14.66 -0.86
CA ALA A 518 -10.62 -15.81 -1.44
C ALA A 518 -11.90 -16.15 -0.68
N ARG A 519 -13.05 -15.80 -1.27
CA ARG A 519 -14.31 -16.36 -0.84
C ARG A 519 -14.49 -17.66 -1.59
N HIS A 520 -13.96 -18.71 -0.99
CA HIS A 520 -14.44 -20.07 -1.21
C HIS A 520 -15.98 -20.04 -1.10
N GLY A 521 -16.67 -20.57 -2.11
CA GLY A 521 -18.12 -20.62 -2.03
C GLY A 521 -18.89 -21.02 -3.27
N ARG A 522 -18.28 -21.37 -4.40
CA ARG A 522 -19.06 -21.72 -5.59
C ARG A 522 -19.79 -23.05 -5.40
N GLY A 523 -21.08 -23.05 -5.70
CA GLY A 523 -21.90 -24.26 -5.77
C GLY A 523 -21.87 -24.91 -7.15
N LEU A 524 -22.09 -26.22 -7.23
CA LEU A 524 -22.26 -26.93 -8.50
C LEU A 524 -23.34 -28.00 -8.37
N TRP A 525 -24.36 -27.95 -9.24
CA TRP A 525 -25.35 -29.02 -9.34
C TRP A 525 -24.77 -30.21 -10.11
N VAL A 526 -24.88 -31.41 -9.52
CA VAL A 526 -24.34 -32.65 -10.07
C VAL A 526 -25.44 -33.71 -10.09
N TRP A 527 -26.12 -33.84 -11.22
CA TRP A 527 -27.26 -34.76 -11.40
C TRP A 527 -26.87 -36.21 -11.68
N LYS A 528 -25.68 -36.43 -12.23
CA LYS A 528 -25.17 -37.76 -12.61
C LYS A 528 -23.77 -37.94 -12.05
N ALA A 529 -23.44 -39.19 -11.76
CA ALA A 529 -22.25 -39.54 -11.01
C ALA A 529 -21.31 -40.49 -11.76
N PRO A 530 -20.80 -40.09 -12.94
CA PRO A 530 -19.89 -40.96 -13.71
C PRO A 530 -18.60 -41.28 -12.94
N PHE A 531 -18.25 -40.47 -11.94
CA PHE A 531 -17.07 -40.58 -11.09
C PHE A 531 -17.21 -41.52 -9.87
N LEU A 532 -18.41 -42.04 -9.57
CA LEU A 532 -18.55 -42.88 -8.37
C LEU A 532 -17.83 -44.22 -8.52
N ASP A 533 -17.98 -44.85 -9.68
CA ASP A 533 -17.44 -46.19 -9.94
C ASP A 533 -16.12 -46.16 -10.74
N ASP A 534 -15.64 -44.98 -11.17
CA ASP A 534 -14.42 -44.81 -11.96
C ASP A 534 -13.43 -43.85 -11.26
N GLU A 535 -12.31 -44.39 -10.79
CA GLU A 535 -11.23 -43.67 -10.09
C GLU A 535 -10.60 -42.55 -10.95
N LYS A 536 -10.49 -42.76 -12.27
CA LYS A 536 -9.92 -41.78 -13.20
C LYS A 536 -10.88 -40.61 -13.38
N GLU A 537 -12.17 -40.92 -13.62
CA GLU A 537 -13.20 -39.89 -13.74
C GLU A 537 -13.41 -39.14 -12.42
N ARG A 538 -13.22 -39.81 -11.27
CA ARG A 538 -13.22 -39.17 -9.94
C ARG A 538 -12.08 -38.20 -9.76
N SER A 539 -10.86 -38.61 -10.14
CA SER A 539 -9.68 -37.74 -10.07
C SER A 539 -9.85 -36.53 -10.99
N PHE A 540 -10.30 -36.74 -12.22
CA PHE A 540 -10.64 -35.66 -13.16
C PHE A 540 -11.69 -34.70 -12.58
N PHE A 541 -12.76 -35.25 -12.00
CA PHE A 541 -13.83 -34.44 -11.43
C PHE A 541 -13.31 -33.56 -10.28
N LEU A 542 -12.54 -34.12 -9.35
CA LEU A 542 -11.96 -33.36 -8.24
C LEU A 542 -10.97 -32.27 -8.73
N ASP A 543 -10.14 -32.58 -9.72
CA ASP A 543 -9.23 -31.60 -10.35
C ASP A 543 -10.02 -30.48 -11.07
N PHE A 544 -11.16 -30.80 -11.67
CA PHE A 544 -12.06 -29.83 -12.31
C PHE A 544 -12.68 -28.89 -11.29
N LEU A 545 -13.11 -29.40 -10.13
CA LEU A 545 -13.69 -28.58 -9.07
C LEU A 545 -12.68 -27.57 -8.53
N GLU A 546 -11.45 -28.00 -8.28
CA GLU A 546 -10.35 -27.16 -7.81
C GLU A 546 -10.03 -26.05 -8.82
N ALA A 547 -9.80 -26.40 -10.09
CA ALA A 547 -9.50 -25.43 -11.14
C ALA A 547 -10.64 -24.43 -11.42
N ARG A 548 -11.88 -24.78 -11.06
CA ARG A 548 -13.05 -23.92 -11.19
C ARG A 548 -13.49 -23.29 -9.87
N ARG A 549 -12.72 -23.46 -8.80
CA ARG A 549 -12.96 -22.90 -7.46
C ARG A 549 -14.32 -23.29 -6.88
N ILE A 550 -14.74 -24.53 -7.15
CA ILE A 550 -15.99 -25.10 -6.65
C ILE A 550 -15.68 -25.83 -5.35
N ASP A 551 -16.33 -25.40 -4.28
CA ASP A 551 -16.13 -25.93 -2.93
C ASP A 551 -17.39 -26.56 -2.34
N THR A 552 -18.53 -26.43 -3.01
CA THR A 552 -19.80 -26.97 -2.55
C THR A 552 -20.50 -27.70 -3.69
N LEU A 553 -20.79 -28.98 -3.49
CA LEU A 553 -21.52 -29.80 -4.46
C LEU A 553 -22.96 -30.00 -4.01
N PHE A 554 -23.90 -29.77 -4.92
CA PHE A 554 -25.29 -30.17 -4.75
C PHE A 554 -25.46 -31.48 -5.52
N TYR A 555 -25.16 -32.59 -4.84
CA TYR A 555 -24.99 -33.89 -5.48
C TYR A 555 -26.27 -34.72 -5.41
N SER A 556 -26.83 -35.07 -6.57
CA SER A 556 -28.08 -35.85 -6.65
C SER A 556 -27.89 -37.27 -6.11
N ALA A 557 -28.21 -37.45 -4.82
CA ALA A 557 -28.02 -38.66 -4.05
C ALA A 557 -29.37 -39.22 -3.61
N GLY A 558 -30.18 -39.71 -4.56
CA GLY A 558 -31.50 -40.29 -4.26
C GLY A 558 -31.44 -41.56 -3.39
N PHE A 559 -32.60 -41.99 -2.88
CA PHE A 559 -32.74 -43.15 -1.97
C PHE A 559 -32.00 -44.41 -2.41
N LYS A 560 -32.06 -44.73 -3.72
CA LYS A 560 -31.40 -45.92 -4.29
C LYS A 560 -29.87 -45.83 -4.15
N LEU A 561 -29.30 -44.65 -4.37
CA LEU A 561 -27.86 -44.46 -4.30
C LEU A 561 -27.35 -44.54 -2.85
N LEU A 562 -28.08 -43.91 -1.91
CA LEU A 562 -27.77 -43.93 -0.49
C LEU A 562 -27.72 -45.36 0.09
N SER A 563 -28.55 -46.27 -0.45
CA SER A 563 -28.65 -47.65 0.02
C SER A 563 -27.75 -48.61 -0.76
N GLU A 564 -27.79 -48.60 -2.09
CA GLU A 564 -27.11 -49.60 -2.92
C GLU A 564 -25.64 -49.29 -3.22
N LYS A 565 -25.22 -48.02 -3.09
CA LYS A 565 -23.87 -47.54 -3.43
C LYS A 565 -23.17 -46.84 -2.26
N ALA A 566 -23.54 -47.20 -1.03
CA ALA A 566 -23.10 -46.50 0.18
C ALA A 566 -21.57 -46.44 0.33
N GLU A 567 -20.86 -47.53 0.02
CA GLU A 567 -19.39 -47.59 0.14
C GLU A 567 -18.69 -46.70 -0.90
N ALA A 568 -19.10 -46.77 -2.17
CA ALA A 568 -18.55 -45.92 -3.24
C ALA A 568 -18.81 -44.44 -2.96
N LEU A 569 -19.98 -44.12 -2.41
CA LEU A 569 -20.36 -42.77 -2.00
C LEU A 569 -19.50 -42.28 -0.83
N ALA A 570 -19.30 -43.09 0.20
CA ALA A 570 -18.42 -42.77 1.34
C ALA A 570 -16.97 -42.52 0.89
N ALA A 571 -16.47 -43.30 -0.07
CA ALA A 571 -15.13 -43.11 -0.65
C ALA A 571 -15.03 -41.79 -1.41
N PHE A 572 -16.04 -41.45 -2.23
CA PHE A 572 -16.11 -40.17 -2.92
C PHE A 572 -16.17 -38.98 -1.95
N LEU A 573 -17.02 -39.03 -0.94
CA LEU A 573 -17.13 -37.99 0.09
C LEU A 573 -15.78 -37.77 0.79
N THR A 574 -15.09 -38.87 1.13
CA THR A 574 -13.75 -38.78 1.75
C THR A 574 -12.74 -38.09 0.84
N ALA A 575 -12.74 -38.41 -0.46
CA ALA A 575 -11.85 -37.78 -1.43
C ALA A 575 -12.19 -36.30 -1.68
N ALA A 576 -13.48 -35.93 -1.68
CA ALA A 576 -13.92 -34.54 -1.78
C ALA A 576 -13.49 -33.71 -0.57
N HIS A 577 -13.75 -34.19 0.65
CA HIS A 577 -13.36 -33.48 1.88
C HIS A 577 -11.85 -33.35 2.06
N ALA A 578 -11.07 -34.31 1.56
CA ALA A 578 -9.60 -34.19 1.55
C ALA A 578 -9.10 -32.98 0.74
N ARG A 579 -9.92 -32.46 -0.19
CA ARG A 579 -9.66 -31.24 -0.95
C ARG A 579 -10.47 -30.03 -0.48
N GLY A 580 -11.11 -30.11 0.69
CA GLY A 580 -11.94 -29.04 1.25
C GLY A 580 -13.27 -28.82 0.53
N ILE A 581 -13.75 -29.79 -0.26
CA ILE A 581 -15.03 -29.71 -0.98
C ILE A 581 -16.13 -30.28 -0.09
N LYS A 582 -17.16 -29.47 0.18
CA LYS A 582 -18.40 -29.86 0.86
C LYS A 582 -19.36 -30.51 -0.11
N VAL A 583 -20.12 -31.49 0.37
CA VAL A 583 -21.10 -32.21 -0.45
C VAL A 583 -22.45 -32.23 0.27
N HIS A 584 -23.45 -31.65 -0.38
CA HIS A 584 -24.84 -31.74 0.03
C HIS A 584 -25.52 -32.92 -0.67
N ALA A 585 -26.28 -33.71 0.09
CA ALA A 585 -27.12 -34.75 -0.45
C ALA A 585 -28.39 -34.14 -1.05
N LEU A 586 -28.44 -34.05 -2.38
CA LEU A 586 -29.55 -33.46 -3.11
C LEU A 586 -30.57 -34.50 -3.55
N SER A 587 -31.86 -34.25 -3.30
CA SER A 587 -32.96 -34.95 -3.93
C SER A 587 -34.24 -34.12 -3.87
N GLY A 588 -35.19 -34.43 -4.75
CA GLY A 588 -36.51 -33.85 -4.72
C GLY A 588 -37.36 -34.32 -5.88
N ALA A 589 -38.66 -34.02 -5.81
CA ALA A 589 -39.59 -34.20 -6.90
C ALA A 589 -40.74 -33.18 -6.75
N PRO A 590 -41.36 -32.74 -7.86
CA PRO A 590 -42.49 -31.79 -7.80
C PRO A 590 -43.64 -32.26 -6.92
N SER A 591 -43.87 -33.58 -6.84
CA SER A 591 -44.95 -34.16 -6.02
C SER A 591 -44.71 -34.05 -4.52
N TRP A 592 -43.46 -33.88 -4.06
CA TRP A 592 -43.12 -33.82 -2.63
C TRP A 592 -43.71 -32.59 -1.94
N ALA A 593 -44.00 -31.52 -2.68
CA ALA A 593 -44.74 -30.39 -2.14
C ALA A 593 -46.12 -30.80 -1.60
N ALA A 594 -46.76 -31.82 -2.20
CA ALA A 594 -48.04 -32.35 -1.74
C ALA A 594 -47.91 -33.64 -0.91
N GLU A 595 -46.69 -34.10 -0.68
CA GLU A 595 -46.35 -35.33 0.07
C GLU A 595 -45.26 -35.01 1.10
N PRO A 596 -45.54 -34.17 2.12
CA PRO A 596 -44.51 -33.63 3.02
C PRO A 596 -43.68 -34.70 3.75
N ALA A 597 -44.28 -35.88 3.99
CA ALA A 597 -43.58 -37.04 4.55
C ALA A 597 -42.38 -37.48 3.70
N ARG A 598 -42.43 -37.34 2.37
CA ARG A 598 -41.33 -37.75 1.48
C ARG A 598 -40.07 -36.94 1.67
N ALA A 599 -40.19 -35.64 1.90
CA ALA A 599 -39.04 -34.79 2.16
C ALA A 599 -38.36 -35.18 3.49
N ALA A 600 -39.16 -35.44 4.53
CA ALA A 600 -38.65 -35.92 5.82
C ALA A 600 -38.05 -37.34 5.74
N GLU A 601 -38.66 -38.27 5.00
CA GLU A 601 -38.11 -39.59 4.73
C GLU A 601 -36.72 -39.51 4.07
N TYR A 602 -36.53 -38.54 3.17
CA TYR A 602 -35.23 -38.32 2.52
C TYR A 602 -34.18 -37.80 3.51
N VAL A 603 -34.55 -36.80 4.34
CA VAL A 603 -33.68 -36.32 5.42
C VAL A 603 -33.27 -37.48 6.33
N ALA A 604 -34.22 -38.29 6.78
CA ALA A 604 -33.95 -39.46 7.62
C ALA A 604 -33.01 -40.48 6.93
N ALA A 605 -33.14 -40.69 5.63
CA ALA A 605 -32.25 -41.57 4.87
C ALA A 605 -30.80 -41.04 4.79
N VAL A 606 -30.61 -39.73 4.57
CA VAL A 606 -29.28 -39.10 4.59
C VAL A 606 -28.66 -39.17 5.99
N VAL A 607 -29.46 -38.92 7.03
CA VAL A 607 -29.03 -39.03 8.43
C VAL A 607 -28.62 -40.46 8.77
N ALA A 608 -29.38 -41.46 8.32
CA ALA A 608 -29.03 -42.87 8.50
C ALA A 608 -27.72 -43.23 7.79
N PHE A 609 -27.52 -42.74 6.56
CA PHE A 609 -26.25 -42.89 5.85
C PHE A 609 -25.07 -42.27 6.64
N ASN A 610 -25.22 -41.03 7.10
CA ASN A 610 -24.19 -40.33 7.87
C ASN A 610 -23.86 -41.01 9.20
N LYS A 611 -24.86 -41.58 9.89
CA LYS A 611 -24.68 -42.35 11.13
C LYS A 611 -23.92 -43.66 10.91
N ASN A 612 -24.12 -44.30 9.75
CA ASN A 612 -23.41 -45.53 9.38
C ASN A 612 -21.96 -45.28 8.90
N ALA A 613 -21.59 -44.03 8.60
CA ALA A 613 -20.24 -43.68 8.20
C ALA A 613 -19.25 -43.74 9.39
N THR A 614 -18.17 -44.51 9.22
CA THR A 614 -17.13 -44.73 10.24
C THR A 614 -16.20 -43.53 10.45
N ARG A 615 -16.12 -42.62 9.47
CA ARG A 615 -15.32 -41.39 9.52
C ARG A 615 -16.18 -40.18 9.23
N GLN A 616 -15.86 -39.04 9.84
CA GLN A 616 -16.57 -37.79 9.59
C GLN A 616 -16.44 -37.35 8.13
N GLN A 617 -15.28 -37.57 7.50
CA GLN A 617 -15.03 -37.25 6.10
C GLN A 617 -15.87 -38.10 5.12
N ALA A 618 -16.58 -39.12 5.57
CA ALA A 618 -17.44 -39.95 4.74
C ALA A 618 -18.94 -39.58 4.86
N ARG A 619 -19.25 -38.43 5.46
CA ARG A 619 -20.61 -37.94 5.71
C ARG A 619 -20.94 -36.77 4.78
N PHE A 620 -22.21 -36.62 4.41
CA PHE A 620 -22.69 -35.39 3.79
C PHE A 620 -22.71 -34.23 4.78
N ASP A 621 -22.44 -33.02 4.29
CA ASP A 621 -22.44 -31.80 5.10
C ASP A 621 -23.84 -31.21 5.31
N ALA A 622 -24.76 -31.47 4.38
CA ALA A 622 -26.13 -30.95 4.42
C ALA A 622 -27.09 -31.83 3.60
N VAL A 623 -28.39 -31.67 3.85
CA VAL A 623 -29.46 -32.14 2.95
C VAL A 623 -29.87 -30.99 2.05
N HIS A 624 -30.07 -31.25 0.76
CA HIS A 624 -30.49 -30.23 -0.22
C HIS A 624 -31.77 -30.68 -0.91
N LEU A 625 -32.84 -29.90 -0.80
CA LEU A 625 -34.12 -30.24 -1.37
C LEU A 625 -34.39 -29.45 -2.65
N ASP A 626 -34.58 -30.18 -3.76
CA ASP A 626 -34.98 -29.62 -5.05
C ASP A 626 -36.47 -29.93 -5.31
N ILE A 627 -37.35 -29.24 -4.60
CA ILE A 627 -38.80 -29.42 -4.71
C ILE A 627 -39.38 -28.28 -5.55
N GLU A 628 -39.61 -28.56 -6.83
CA GLU A 628 -40.16 -27.62 -7.80
C GLU A 628 -41.66 -27.86 -8.05
N PRO A 629 -42.58 -27.43 -7.16
CA PRO A 629 -44.02 -27.67 -7.34
C PRO A 629 -44.57 -27.07 -8.63
N HIS A 630 -43.91 -26.07 -9.19
CA HIS A 630 -44.32 -25.44 -10.45
C HIS A 630 -44.22 -26.37 -11.67
N ALA A 631 -43.43 -27.44 -11.58
CA ALA A 631 -43.40 -28.50 -12.58
C ALA A 631 -44.55 -29.52 -12.43
N ASP A 632 -45.31 -29.47 -11.33
CA ASP A 632 -46.50 -30.29 -11.14
C ASP A 632 -47.73 -29.68 -11.85
N SER A 633 -48.55 -30.53 -12.46
CA SER A 633 -49.79 -30.12 -13.12
C SER A 633 -50.77 -29.35 -12.20
N ARG A 634 -50.72 -29.59 -10.88
CA ARG A 634 -51.55 -28.93 -9.86
C ARG A 634 -51.23 -27.45 -9.69
N TRP A 635 -49.98 -27.05 -9.90
CA TRP A 635 -49.56 -25.64 -9.79
C TRP A 635 -50.36 -24.70 -10.68
N LYS A 636 -50.68 -25.14 -11.91
CA LYS A 636 -51.48 -24.33 -12.84
C LYS A 636 -52.89 -24.05 -12.34
N LYS A 637 -53.41 -24.89 -11.44
CA LYS A 637 -54.77 -24.78 -10.89
C LYS A 637 -54.78 -23.96 -9.60
N ASP A 638 -53.77 -24.13 -8.74
CA ASP A 638 -53.69 -23.45 -7.45
C ASP A 638 -52.22 -23.20 -7.05
N ARG A 639 -51.69 -22.04 -7.44
CA ARG A 639 -50.29 -21.66 -7.14
C ARG A 639 -50.07 -21.38 -5.66
N VAL A 640 -51.05 -20.73 -5.01
CA VAL A 640 -50.94 -20.33 -3.61
C VAL A 640 -51.07 -21.55 -2.71
N GLY A 641 -52.03 -22.44 -2.97
CA GLY A 641 -52.17 -23.69 -2.24
C GLY A 641 -50.97 -24.62 -2.39
N MET A 642 -50.42 -24.74 -3.60
CA MET A 642 -49.16 -25.48 -3.80
C MET A 642 -47.95 -24.79 -3.14
N GLY A 643 -47.97 -23.46 -3.02
CA GLY A 643 -47.00 -22.69 -2.25
C GLY A 643 -47.05 -23.04 -0.75
N TYR A 644 -48.23 -23.06 -0.14
CA TYR A 644 -48.37 -23.51 1.25
C TYR A 644 -47.98 -24.97 1.44
N ALA A 645 -48.35 -25.85 0.50
CA ALA A 645 -47.97 -27.25 0.56
C ALA A 645 -46.44 -27.44 0.53
N LEU A 646 -45.73 -26.67 -0.30
CA LEU A 646 -44.27 -26.60 -0.28
C LEU A 646 -43.74 -26.16 1.10
N LEU A 647 -44.30 -25.11 1.70
CA LEU A 647 -43.86 -24.63 3.02
C LEU A 647 -44.06 -25.69 4.11
N ASP A 648 -45.16 -26.45 4.08
CA ASP A 648 -45.41 -27.55 5.02
C ASP A 648 -44.40 -28.70 4.83
N ALA A 649 -44.06 -29.02 3.58
CA ALA A 649 -43.03 -30.03 3.28
C ALA A 649 -41.64 -29.58 3.77
N LEU A 650 -41.28 -28.31 3.57
CA LEU A 650 -40.02 -27.75 4.04
C LEU A 650 -39.96 -27.69 5.56
N GLU A 651 -41.04 -27.30 6.26
CA GLU A 651 -41.11 -27.30 7.72
C GLU A 651 -40.91 -28.71 8.30
N THR A 652 -41.57 -29.71 7.69
CA THR A 652 -41.46 -31.10 8.11
C THR A 652 -40.02 -31.60 7.94
N ALA A 653 -39.40 -31.32 6.80
CA ALA A 653 -38.01 -31.67 6.55
C ALA A 653 -37.03 -30.93 7.48
N LYS A 654 -37.26 -29.64 7.75
CA LYS A 654 -36.45 -28.81 8.65
C LYS A 654 -36.48 -29.35 10.07
N THR A 655 -37.66 -29.75 10.55
CA THR A 655 -37.82 -30.37 11.89
C THR A 655 -36.99 -31.64 12.04
N GLU A 656 -37.02 -32.52 11.03
CA GLU A 656 -36.22 -33.75 11.02
C GLU A 656 -34.71 -33.42 10.94
N ALA A 657 -34.34 -32.45 10.10
CA ALA A 657 -32.95 -32.03 9.91
C ALA A 657 -32.34 -31.41 11.18
N ASP A 658 -33.10 -30.55 11.87
CA ASP A 658 -32.72 -29.92 13.13
C ASP A 658 -32.55 -30.94 14.25
N THR A 659 -33.45 -31.93 14.32
CA THR A 659 -33.33 -33.05 15.27
C THR A 659 -32.02 -33.81 15.07
N ALA A 660 -31.61 -34.00 13.80
CA ALA A 660 -30.38 -34.68 13.45
C ALA A 660 -29.13 -33.76 13.41
N HIS A 661 -29.29 -32.47 13.67
CA HIS A 661 -28.23 -31.45 13.57
C HIS A 661 -27.53 -31.43 12.20
N ILE A 662 -28.28 -31.64 11.12
CA ILE A 662 -27.79 -31.53 9.74
C ILE A 662 -28.43 -30.30 9.08
N PRO A 663 -27.65 -29.37 8.50
CA PRO A 663 -28.21 -28.22 7.80
C PRO A 663 -29.12 -28.61 6.63
N LEU A 664 -30.18 -27.83 6.42
CA LEU A 664 -31.10 -27.96 5.29
C LEU A 664 -30.85 -26.84 4.27
N ALA A 665 -30.57 -27.22 3.02
CA ALA A 665 -30.53 -26.36 1.85
C ALA A 665 -31.76 -26.59 0.96
N ILE A 666 -32.19 -25.57 0.22
CA ILE A 666 -33.27 -25.69 -0.77
C ILE A 666 -32.89 -25.03 -2.10
N ASP A 667 -33.38 -25.60 -3.20
CA ASP A 667 -33.42 -24.92 -4.49
C ASP A 667 -34.70 -24.05 -4.58
N LEU A 668 -34.53 -22.79 -4.96
CA LEU A 668 -35.61 -21.80 -4.99
C LEU A 668 -35.63 -21.06 -6.34
N PRO A 669 -36.74 -21.08 -7.10
CA PRO A 669 -36.85 -20.24 -8.30
C PRO A 669 -36.87 -18.74 -7.96
N ASP A 670 -36.17 -17.94 -8.78
CA ASP A 670 -36.01 -16.50 -8.56
C ASP A 670 -37.28 -15.65 -8.73
N TRP A 671 -38.38 -16.25 -9.19
CA TRP A 671 -39.66 -15.58 -9.39
C TRP A 671 -40.70 -15.93 -8.33
N TYR A 672 -40.34 -16.70 -7.30
CA TYR A 672 -41.26 -17.05 -6.21
C TYR A 672 -41.64 -15.85 -5.34
N ASP A 673 -40.87 -14.76 -5.38
CA ASP A 673 -41.21 -13.46 -4.80
C ASP A 673 -42.50 -12.85 -5.38
N THR A 674 -42.87 -13.23 -6.61
CA THR A 674 -44.12 -12.80 -7.26
C THR A 674 -45.37 -13.54 -6.75
N ILE A 675 -45.20 -14.62 -5.98
CA ILE A 675 -46.31 -15.40 -5.44
C ILE A 675 -46.64 -14.86 -4.04
N MET A 676 -47.66 -14.00 -3.98
CA MET A 676 -48.10 -13.40 -2.73
C MET A 676 -48.89 -14.40 -1.87
N LEU A 677 -48.45 -14.55 -0.62
CA LEU A 677 -49.13 -15.30 0.43
C LEU A 677 -49.86 -14.32 1.36
N LYS A 678 -50.49 -14.85 2.42
CA LYS A 678 -51.20 -14.01 3.40
C LYS A 678 -50.24 -13.07 4.15
N ASP A 679 -49.07 -13.58 4.52
CA ASP A 679 -48.09 -12.90 5.37
C ASP A 679 -46.75 -12.74 4.64
N GLY A 680 -46.76 -12.16 3.44
CA GLY A 680 -45.57 -11.91 2.62
C GLY A 680 -45.60 -12.61 1.25
N ASN A 681 -44.45 -13.03 0.75
CA ASN A 681 -44.33 -13.79 -0.50
C ASN A 681 -43.74 -15.19 -0.26
N LEU A 682 -43.88 -16.07 -1.25
CA LEU A 682 -43.45 -17.46 -1.15
C LEU A 682 -41.93 -17.60 -1.02
N ALA A 683 -41.14 -16.75 -1.66
CA ALA A 683 -39.68 -16.80 -1.56
C ALA A 683 -39.22 -16.53 -0.11
N GLU A 684 -39.67 -15.44 0.49
CA GLU A 684 -39.34 -15.09 1.89
C GLU A 684 -39.77 -16.19 2.87
N ALA A 685 -40.99 -16.70 2.70
CA ALA A 685 -41.51 -17.77 3.55
C ALA A 685 -40.70 -19.07 3.39
N ALA A 686 -40.29 -19.45 2.18
CA ALA A 686 -39.50 -20.66 1.93
C ALA A 686 -38.06 -20.51 2.45
N MET A 687 -37.43 -19.35 2.25
CA MET A 687 -36.10 -19.05 2.78
C MET A 687 -36.07 -19.16 4.31
N ALA A 688 -37.14 -18.77 4.99
CA ALA A 688 -37.26 -18.91 6.45
C ALA A 688 -37.35 -20.39 6.94
N LYS A 689 -37.61 -21.35 6.04
CA LYS A 689 -37.68 -22.79 6.34
C LYS A 689 -36.39 -23.57 6.01
N ALA A 690 -35.31 -22.89 5.67
CA ALA A 690 -34.03 -23.50 5.32
C ALA A 690 -32.87 -22.78 6.01
N ASP A 691 -31.73 -23.44 6.16
CA ASP A 691 -30.49 -22.84 6.66
C ASP A 691 -29.67 -22.23 5.52
N MET A 692 -29.86 -22.73 4.30
CA MET A 692 -29.14 -22.29 3.10
C MET A 692 -30.05 -22.34 1.86
N VAL A 693 -29.77 -21.50 0.88
CA VAL A 693 -30.62 -21.38 -0.32
C VAL A 693 -29.76 -21.33 -1.57
N ALA A 694 -30.11 -22.12 -2.57
CA ALA A 694 -29.58 -22.01 -3.92
C ALA A 694 -30.69 -21.47 -4.85
N LEU A 695 -30.57 -20.19 -5.19
CA LEU A 695 -31.54 -19.45 -5.96
C LEU A 695 -31.32 -19.67 -7.46
N MET A 696 -32.30 -20.20 -8.18
CA MET A 696 -32.19 -20.53 -9.61
C MET A 696 -32.39 -19.30 -10.50
N ALA A 697 -31.47 -18.34 -10.39
CA ALA A 697 -31.47 -17.07 -11.12
C ALA A 697 -30.91 -17.21 -12.55
N TYR A 698 -31.50 -18.10 -13.34
CA TYR A 698 -31.02 -18.46 -14.68
C TYR A 698 -31.26 -17.35 -15.72
N ARG A 699 -30.46 -16.28 -15.63
CA ARG A 699 -30.55 -15.09 -16.47
C ARG A 699 -29.36 -14.97 -17.41
N LYS A 700 -29.53 -14.20 -18.49
CA LYS A 700 -28.60 -14.11 -19.62
C LYS A 700 -27.37 -13.21 -19.40
N ASN A 701 -27.44 -12.29 -18.44
CA ASN A 701 -26.35 -11.36 -18.11
C ASN A 701 -26.42 -10.93 -16.64
N ALA A 702 -25.30 -10.46 -16.09
CA ALA A 702 -25.17 -10.10 -14.67
C ALA A 702 -26.19 -9.04 -14.20
N LYS A 703 -26.53 -8.07 -15.04
CA LYS A 703 -27.56 -7.06 -14.72
C LYS A 703 -28.96 -7.69 -14.56
N SER A 704 -29.31 -8.62 -15.44
CA SER A 704 -30.58 -9.35 -15.32
C SER A 704 -30.60 -10.31 -14.13
N VAL A 705 -29.45 -10.91 -13.77
CA VAL A 705 -29.30 -11.67 -12.52
C VAL A 705 -29.57 -10.74 -11.34
N GLN A 706 -28.87 -9.60 -11.23
CA GLN A 706 -29.05 -8.63 -10.15
C GLN A 706 -30.51 -8.21 -9.94
N ASN A 707 -31.20 -7.89 -11.03
CA ASN A 707 -32.58 -7.44 -10.96
C ASN A 707 -33.52 -8.52 -10.42
N ALA A 708 -33.20 -9.79 -10.64
CA ALA A 708 -34.03 -10.92 -10.25
C ALA A 708 -33.70 -11.47 -8.85
N THR A 709 -32.61 -11.02 -8.22
CA THR A 709 -32.11 -11.59 -6.95
C THR A 709 -31.99 -10.57 -5.83
N VAL A 710 -32.32 -9.30 -6.10
CA VAL A 710 -32.12 -8.20 -5.13
C VAL A 710 -32.91 -8.40 -3.83
N GLY A 711 -34.11 -8.99 -3.91
CA GLY A 711 -34.96 -9.26 -2.75
C GLY A 711 -34.39 -10.36 -1.86
N GLU A 712 -34.05 -11.49 -2.45
CA GLU A 712 -33.49 -12.66 -1.76
C GLU A 712 -32.09 -12.36 -1.20
N GLU A 713 -31.28 -11.58 -1.91
CA GLU A 713 -30.00 -11.10 -1.40
C GLU A 713 -30.16 -10.22 -0.15
N TYR A 714 -31.20 -9.38 -0.09
CA TYR A 714 -31.50 -8.56 1.08
C TYR A 714 -31.97 -9.43 2.26
N ILE A 715 -32.84 -10.40 2.01
CA ILE A 715 -33.31 -11.36 3.03
C ILE A 715 -32.13 -12.13 3.60
N ALA A 716 -31.31 -12.75 2.74
CA ALA A 716 -30.15 -13.54 3.16
C ALA A 716 -29.15 -12.71 3.96
N ALA A 717 -28.87 -11.47 3.55
CA ALA A 717 -27.95 -10.58 4.28
C ALA A 717 -28.45 -10.28 5.70
N ASN A 718 -29.76 -10.04 5.87
CA ASN A 718 -30.34 -9.73 7.17
C ASN A 718 -30.44 -10.94 8.11
N SER A 719 -30.64 -12.13 7.56
CA SER A 719 -30.67 -13.38 8.33
C SER A 719 -29.29 -14.04 8.48
N ASN A 720 -28.24 -13.45 7.89
CA ASN A 720 -26.91 -14.05 7.74
C ASN A 720 -26.95 -15.47 7.15
N GLN A 721 -27.94 -15.74 6.31
CA GLN A 721 -28.18 -17.03 5.68
C GLN A 721 -27.28 -17.22 4.47
N ARG A 722 -26.82 -18.45 4.22
CA ARG A 722 -26.00 -18.76 3.04
C ARG A 722 -26.87 -18.75 1.78
N LEU A 723 -26.48 -17.94 0.78
CA LEU A 723 -27.17 -17.83 -0.50
C LEU A 723 -26.22 -18.11 -1.68
N TRP A 724 -26.62 -19.02 -2.56
CA TRP A 724 -26.00 -19.22 -3.87
C TRP A 724 -26.88 -18.68 -4.98
N ILE A 725 -26.33 -17.87 -5.86
CA ILE A 725 -26.99 -17.36 -7.06
C ILE A 725 -26.67 -18.30 -8.23
N GLY A 726 -27.66 -19.09 -8.61
CA GLY A 726 -27.61 -20.10 -9.65
C GLY A 726 -27.54 -19.51 -11.06
N LEU A 727 -26.51 -19.90 -11.80
CA LEU A 727 -26.30 -19.56 -13.21
C LEU A 727 -26.42 -20.84 -14.05
N SER A 728 -27.15 -20.77 -15.15
CA SER A 728 -27.37 -21.94 -16.01
C SER A 728 -26.50 -21.89 -17.26
N THR A 729 -25.91 -23.03 -17.59
CA THR A 729 -25.25 -23.31 -18.87
C THR A 729 -26.25 -23.86 -19.91
N ASP A 730 -27.52 -24.05 -19.54
CA ASP A 730 -28.57 -24.57 -20.43
C ASP A 730 -29.17 -23.47 -21.33
N PRO A 731 -29.04 -23.58 -22.67
CA PRO A 731 -29.70 -22.64 -23.59
C PRO A 731 -31.23 -22.58 -23.43
N ALA A 732 -31.87 -23.65 -22.94
CA ALA A 732 -33.31 -23.67 -22.69
C ALA A 732 -33.73 -22.72 -21.55
N HIS A 733 -32.90 -22.59 -20.51
CA HIS A 733 -33.16 -21.67 -19.40
C HIS A 733 -32.97 -20.20 -19.81
N LEU A 734 -32.25 -19.96 -20.91
CA LEU A 734 -31.83 -18.62 -21.35
C LEU A 734 -32.65 -18.06 -22.53
N GLY A 735 -33.76 -18.69 -22.89
CA GLY A 735 -34.72 -18.13 -23.85
C GLY A 735 -34.39 -18.34 -25.34
N GLY A 736 -33.66 -19.40 -25.71
CA GLY A 736 -33.78 -19.99 -27.04
C GLY A 736 -32.84 -19.51 -28.16
N SER A 737 -31.55 -19.28 -27.88
CA SER A 737 -30.53 -19.31 -28.96
C SER A 737 -29.48 -20.39 -28.68
N ARG A 738 -29.19 -21.22 -29.68
CA ARG A 738 -28.54 -22.54 -29.55
C ARG A 738 -27.05 -22.55 -29.20
N ARG A 739 -26.42 -21.43 -28.83
CA ARG A 739 -25.00 -21.41 -28.44
C ARG A 739 -24.69 -20.32 -27.41
N LEU A 740 -24.64 -20.67 -26.12
CA LEU A 740 -23.64 -20.04 -25.27
C LEU A 740 -22.30 -20.68 -25.63
N MET A 741 -21.36 -19.87 -26.12
CA MET A 741 -19.97 -20.28 -26.18
C MET A 741 -19.38 -20.19 -24.77
N SER A 742 -18.41 -21.04 -24.44
CA SER A 742 -17.77 -21.01 -23.12
C SER A 742 -17.28 -19.62 -22.66
N PRO A 743 -16.71 -18.76 -23.53
CA PRO A 743 -16.30 -17.43 -23.11
C PRO A 743 -17.48 -16.59 -22.57
N ASN A 744 -18.67 -16.73 -23.15
CA ASN A 744 -19.83 -15.94 -22.74
C ASN A 744 -20.37 -16.36 -21.36
N PHE A 745 -20.27 -17.64 -21.01
CA PHE A 745 -20.69 -18.12 -19.69
C PHE A 745 -19.68 -17.74 -18.59
N GLU A 746 -18.37 -17.88 -18.87
CA GLU A 746 -17.33 -17.47 -17.92
C GLU A 746 -17.36 -15.95 -17.67
N ILE A 747 -17.67 -15.13 -18.70
CA ILE A 747 -17.92 -13.68 -18.53
C ILE A 747 -19.13 -13.44 -17.62
N LEU A 748 -20.25 -14.13 -17.84
CA LEU A 748 -21.43 -14.01 -16.97
C LEU A 748 -21.11 -14.39 -15.52
N LEU A 749 -20.36 -15.48 -15.33
CA LEU A 749 -19.91 -15.94 -14.01
C LEU A 749 -19.06 -14.87 -13.32
N ASP A 750 -18.04 -14.36 -14.01
CA ASP A 750 -17.12 -13.35 -13.48
C ASP A 750 -17.82 -12.02 -13.18
N ASP A 751 -18.65 -11.51 -14.09
CA ASP A 751 -19.42 -10.27 -13.89
C ASP A 751 -20.38 -10.39 -12.69
N THR A 752 -20.96 -11.58 -12.48
CA THR A 752 -21.87 -11.83 -11.36
C THR A 752 -21.11 -11.89 -10.04
N GLU A 753 -19.95 -12.53 -10.01
CA GLU A 753 -19.10 -12.56 -8.82
C GLU A 753 -18.54 -11.19 -8.45
N GLU A 754 -18.13 -10.41 -9.45
CA GLU A 754 -17.66 -9.03 -9.23
C GLU A 754 -18.73 -8.18 -8.54
N ARG A 755 -19.99 -8.30 -8.99
CA ARG A 755 -21.13 -7.63 -8.37
C ARG A 755 -21.36 -8.07 -6.92
N LEU A 756 -21.08 -9.33 -6.61
CA LEU A 756 -21.24 -9.88 -5.27
C LEU A 756 -20.06 -9.55 -4.33
N ARG A 757 -19.01 -8.89 -4.83
CA ARG A 757 -17.86 -8.46 -4.03
C ARG A 757 -18.33 -7.64 -2.82
N GLY A 758 -17.90 -8.04 -1.63
CA GLY A 758 -18.29 -7.44 -0.35
C GLY A 758 -19.38 -8.21 0.41
N LYS A 759 -20.23 -9.02 -0.24
CA LYS A 759 -21.33 -9.79 0.41
C LYS A 759 -20.87 -11.13 1.01
N SER A 760 -20.66 -11.21 2.32
CA SER A 760 -19.98 -12.35 2.99
C SER A 760 -20.69 -13.69 2.87
N ASN A 761 -22.01 -13.67 2.79
CA ASN A 761 -22.86 -14.86 2.79
C ASN A 761 -23.40 -15.23 1.39
N THR A 762 -23.08 -14.47 0.34
CA THR A 762 -23.59 -14.72 -1.02
C THR A 762 -22.46 -15.14 -1.97
N SER A 763 -22.72 -16.15 -2.80
CA SER A 763 -21.82 -16.59 -3.88
C SER A 763 -22.61 -17.10 -5.08
N VAL A 764 -21.95 -17.63 -6.10
CA VAL A 764 -22.59 -18.18 -7.31
C VAL A 764 -22.68 -19.71 -7.23
N ALA A 765 -23.64 -20.30 -7.93
CA ALA A 765 -23.68 -21.74 -8.20
C ALA A 765 -23.92 -22.02 -9.68
N ILE A 766 -23.43 -23.15 -10.20
CA ILE A 766 -23.41 -23.45 -11.64
C ILE A 766 -24.28 -24.67 -11.95
N HIS A 767 -25.29 -24.50 -12.80
CA HIS A 767 -26.20 -25.55 -13.26
C HIS A 767 -25.86 -25.95 -14.72
N ASP A 768 -25.45 -27.16 -15.05
CA ASP A 768 -25.09 -28.34 -14.25
C ASP A 768 -23.71 -28.88 -14.68
N TYR A 769 -23.08 -29.73 -13.86
CA TYR A 769 -21.73 -30.27 -14.12
C TYR A 769 -21.56 -30.87 -15.52
N ALA A 770 -22.50 -31.68 -16.01
CA ALA A 770 -22.31 -32.40 -17.27
C ALA A 770 -22.30 -31.45 -18.48
N ARG A 771 -23.03 -30.34 -18.39
CA ARG A 771 -23.00 -29.28 -19.40
C ARG A 771 -21.81 -28.36 -19.22
N TYR A 772 -21.50 -27.97 -17.99
CA TYR A 772 -20.35 -27.10 -17.72
C TYR A 772 -19.05 -27.78 -18.13
N ARG A 773 -18.88 -29.06 -17.81
CA ARG A 773 -17.76 -29.90 -18.29
C ARG A 773 -17.64 -29.84 -19.81
N ARG A 774 -18.71 -30.08 -20.55
CA ARG A 774 -18.70 -30.05 -22.03
C ARG A 774 -18.34 -28.68 -22.57
N LEU A 775 -18.92 -27.63 -21.99
CA LEU A 775 -18.62 -26.24 -22.34
C LEU A 775 -17.12 -25.93 -22.19
N ILE A 776 -16.46 -26.50 -21.18
CA ILE A 776 -15.04 -26.29 -20.90
C ILE A 776 -14.12 -27.17 -21.76
N ILE A 777 -14.47 -28.45 -21.94
CA ILE A 777 -13.58 -29.44 -22.58
C ILE A 777 -13.77 -29.50 -24.10
N GLU A 778 -15.00 -29.45 -24.60
CA GLU A 778 -15.33 -29.73 -26.01
C GLU A 778 -15.26 -28.47 -26.90
N GLN A 779 -14.40 -27.50 -26.56
CA GLN A 779 -14.27 -26.22 -27.29
C GLN A 779 -13.54 -26.34 -28.63
#